data_AF-A0AA39JEB6-F1
#
_entry.id   AF-A0AA39JEB6-F1
#
_cell.length_a   1.000
_cell.length_b   1.000
_cell.length_c   1.000
_cell.angle_alpha   90.00
_cell.angle_beta   90.00
_cell.angle_gamma   90.00
#
_symmetry.space_group_name_H-M   'P 1'
#
loop_
_entity.id
_entity.type
_entity.pdbx_description
1 polymer ?
#
loop_
_entity_poly.entity_id
_entity_poly.type
_entity_poly.pdbx_seq_one_letter_code
_entity_poly.pdbx_strand_id
1 'polypeptide(L)'
;MAGLIADNLVTAVLYNADLLGFICKNLWDIEEAPGGLVNGIRVHSLLSLALTCHAVSETALDFLWQEIHGMKPLLYIFPRAPASDNNQWILPDIISDDTWARFERYSCRVHSITLDAQLRAAHSSTIFLRLSGRQEPLFPNLQKLTVDMSFAADTSILLFLASPRLETVNIAFPSNAEAAMASTSVWTVGWKLPMLQSFTISSIRHAGGHRPRPLGTICPFTNFSGLRKLRRLKIESHSADIDFLVQLSSLPDLSHLQIVISQSLPTDSWKVDDGFRSLVSLHITTPVSLMPRVLQLIRSGSLTSLVHIDDHSQSYNEIGQFMQDFHTEIVSRFPSLLNLSVNYRKCNGQLTQQSRDSTLTVFEPLCGLCKLREFTYNPMPTLETGIVELLLAPAWPEIRVFNIPLVQGPCPTYEVLCTLAKCCTHLSELSMPIAFPSDDAPLGDDHGPFSHKLRILSSPNTSVSRFASVARYLDGMFPFLVSISGGQGWDQVESIVLEACQPVRRDQTMRGKQAECLPPAETMSDEEGLNDDTDDTLGGQDWPPSEKEVAAASLIQRVYRKVLCHRRDVAKRGIAAQIYASCTKEVPRLGDNPGLYLRFFLGPLPHILVCLETVCNETRSQRKKTNKRLRKCSPDEKDALHDLWTQINNANQAATKLQKKLNPSSAFHERCDGKELGKLVEEANSLVSSLPFKPSSDLSDDLHLATKGITSAKLFQYNRSLVCVKITLDRTSFSTDNLSHGTLSFSPDTLALLKCNDSPLEAERLSLLAIESSSLELLSVLKEKIDNVQQMLKTLLDGQAKVTGNLLAAKALLHPIRSVPDDVRSYIFSFCVHEVYDLLKEKDAPNSLDSHKPPWTLSQVCRSWRRVVLSAASLWRCISLDFEHYREPGDVHLHLFMLSLCIQRARHCQLTIRLTSTKDISSHVSIPVLLSSMPYWKRLRARIPAKSLDVFSAYRGYLESLHYLELKQPQQDQANLVPIHTFEMAHGLRVLNINSKLCRHICLPHGGKGLTDLAIYGRFIKDMFLLLGNMPNVEKLQLCIQNSKPFERLGSPIMMPKLTTLEILESNGAAPCSIAHFFESLELPALSNLYFSLDNEENASTVLVFPEILPHHHCHEIVELTVAAPRSKIGKTRLIKVLTHITNMQHLTVSAKIVDKELLSALTRSGNDDDILPQLRTFDLRASDTIPDHKILLKMVESRMKGQTGDGEQEEDMIELRMLEEVYLYEPLTFDDPSLASRWQALQSNGLVVYDGN
;
A
#
# COMPACT_ATOMS: atom_id res chain seq x y z
N MET A 1 11.84 -38.68 26.16
CA MET A 1 11.09 -37.51 26.67
C MET A 1 9.82 -37.38 25.85
N ALA A 2 8.67 -37.85 26.35
CA ALA A 2 7.42 -37.89 25.58
C ALA A 2 6.14 -37.55 26.40
N GLY A 3 6.20 -37.55 27.74
CA GLY A 3 5.03 -37.37 28.61
C GLY A 3 4.86 -35.97 29.22
N LEU A 4 5.36 -34.91 28.57
CA LEU A 4 5.37 -33.53 29.10
C LEU A 4 4.90 -32.46 28.10
N ILE A 5 4.15 -32.85 27.06
CA ILE A 5 3.66 -31.95 25.98
C ILE A 5 2.12 -31.84 25.99
N ALA A 6 1.44 -32.36 27.03
CA ALA A 6 -0.02 -32.44 27.08
C ALA A 6 -0.71 -31.09 27.33
N ASP A 7 -0.16 -30.24 28.22
CA ASP A 7 -0.90 -29.11 28.81
C ASP A 7 -0.75 -27.77 28.05
N ASN A 8 -0.34 -27.78 26.78
CA ASN A 8 -0.29 -26.56 25.98
C ASN A 8 -0.64 -26.78 24.50
N LEU A 9 -1.89 -26.43 24.14
CA LEU A 9 -2.42 -26.44 22.78
C LEU A 9 -1.53 -25.70 21.77
N VAL A 10 -0.89 -24.60 22.16
CA VAL A 10 0.02 -23.85 21.26
C VAL A 10 1.24 -24.69 20.89
N THR A 11 1.78 -25.45 21.84
CA THR A 11 2.92 -26.35 21.60
C THR A 11 2.49 -27.56 20.77
N ALA A 12 1.28 -28.09 20.97
CA ALA A 12 0.75 -29.19 20.15
C ALA A 12 0.57 -28.78 18.67
N VAL A 13 0.14 -27.55 18.38
CA VAL A 13 0.05 -27.00 17.01
C VAL A 13 1.45 -26.85 16.39
N LEU A 14 2.43 -26.32 17.13
CA LEU A 14 3.78 -26.04 16.64
C LEU A 14 4.64 -27.29 16.31
N TYR A 15 4.17 -28.49 16.65
CA TYR A 15 4.79 -29.76 16.26
C TYR A 15 3.90 -30.65 15.38
N ASN A 16 2.73 -30.15 14.94
CA ASN A 16 1.84 -30.86 14.02
C ASN A 16 2.05 -30.32 12.58
N ALA A 17 2.61 -31.16 11.71
CA ALA A 17 2.95 -30.78 10.35
C ALA A 17 1.73 -30.42 9.48
N ASP A 18 0.58 -31.08 9.69
CA ASP A 18 -0.66 -30.82 8.93
C ASP A 18 -1.27 -29.46 9.31
N LEU A 19 -1.27 -29.14 10.61
CA LEU A 19 -1.74 -27.84 11.12
C LEU A 19 -0.79 -26.71 10.72
N LEU A 20 0.54 -26.93 10.77
CA LEU A 20 1.51 -25.98 10.23
C LEU A 20 1.35 -25.79 8.71
N GLY A 21 1.10 -26.87 7.95
CA GLY A 21 0.81 -26.80 6.52
C GLY A 21 -0.45 -26.00 6.23
N PHE A 22 -1.52 -26.17 7.03
CA PHE A 22 -2.72 -25.35 6.91
C PHE A 22 -2.45 -23.87 7.23
N ILE A 23 -1.66 -23.55 8.26
CA ILE A 23 -1.25 -22.18 8.59
C ILE A 23 -0.42 -21.57 7.45
N CYS A 24 0.59 -22.28 6.94
CA CYS A 24 1.40 -21.84 5.81
C CYS A 24 0.55 -21.59 4.56
N LYS A 25 -0.42 -22.46 4.27
CA LYS A 25 -1.33 -22.27 3.15
C LYS A 25 -2.18 -21.01 3.29
N ASN A 26 -2.82 -20.79 4.44
CA ASN A 26 -3.62 -19.57 4.66
C ASN A 26 -2.75 -18.30 4.52
N LEU A 27 -1.49 -18.33 4.99
CA LEU A 27 -0.55 -17.21 4.80
C LEU A 27 -0.14 -16.99 3.34
N TRP A 28 -0.18 -18.01 2.49
CA TRP A 28 0.00 -17.88 1.04
C TRP A 28 -1.26 -17.33 0.37
N ASP A 29 -2.42 -17.92 0.65
CA ASP A 29 -3.73 -17.52 0.10
C ASP A 29 -4.06 -16.04 0.43
N ILE A 30 -3.65 -15.54 1.62
CA ILE A 30 -3.74 -14.12 2.01
C ILE A 30 -2.81 -13.22 1.19
N GLU A 31 -1.65 -13.71 0.74
CA GLU A 31 -0.66 -12.90 0.03
C GLU A 31 -0.88 -12.81 -1.49
N GLU A 32 -1.64 -13.72 -2.09
CA GLU A 32 -2.12 -13.65 -3.49
C GLU A 32 -3.33 -12.72 -3.69
N ALA A 33 -4.01 -12.31 -2.62
CA ALA A 33 -5.13 -11.35 -2.71
C ALA A 33 -4.68 -10.02 -3.38
N PRO A 34 -5.47 -9.44 -4.30
CA PRO A 34 -5.04 -8.31 -5.14
C PRO A 34 -5.03 -6.95 -4.42
N GLY A 35 -4.30 -6.83 -3.30
CA GLY A 35 -4.27 -5.65 -2.44
C GLY A 35 -2.88 -5.18 -1.99
N GLY A 36 -2.64 -3.86 -2.13
CA GLY A 36 -1.73 -3.10 -1.27
C GLY A 36 -0.21 -3.29 -1.44
N LEU A 37 0.39 -2.60 -2.43
CA LEU A 37 1.84 -2.33 -2.42
C LEU A 37 2.16 -1.08 -1.57
N VAL A 38 3.03 -1.23 -0.56
CA VAL A 38 3.57 -0.12 0.23
C VAL A 38 5.09 -0.29 0.40
N ASN A 39 5.86 0.76 0.13
CA ASN A 39 7.31 0.90 0.42
C ASN A 39 8.28 -0.17 -0.14
N GLY A 40 7.93 -0.85 -1.23
CA GLY A 40 8.90 -1.37 -2.20
C GLY A 40 9.70 -2.64 -1.86
N ILE A 41 9.66 -3.14 -0.61
CA ILE A 41 10.20 -4.46 -0.25
C ILE A 41 9.19 -5.17 0.66
N ARG A 42 8.42 -6.12 0.11
CA ARG A 42 7.57 -7.05 0.89
C ARG A 42 8.49 -8.12 1.50
N VAL A 43 8.56 -8.21 2.83
CA VAL A 43 9.12 -9.40 3.49
C VAL A 43 7.98 -10.41 3.60
N HIS A 44 8.05 -11.49 2.81
CA HIS A 44 7.02 -12.51 2.75
C HIS A 44 6.74 -13.10 4.15
N SER A 45 5.47 -13.30 4.49
CA SER A 45 5.02 -13.83 5.78
C SER A 45 5.61 -15.21 6.06
N LEU A 46 5.75 -16.06 5.04
CA LEU A 46 6.41 -17.36 5.15
C LEU A 46 7.91 -17.26 5.38
N LEU A 47 8.60 -16.26 4.81
CA LEU A 47 10.01 -16.00 5.13
C LEU A 47 10.17 -15.55 6.58
N SER A 48 9.26 -14.69 7.06
CA SER A 48 9.22 -14.26 8.45
C SER A 48 8.95 -15.45 9.40
N LEU A 49 8.02 -16.33 9.04
CA LEU A 49 7.68 -17.54 9.76
C LEU A 49 8.85 -18.54 9.80
N ALA A 50 9.53 -18.75 8.67
CA ALA A 50 10.69 -19.64 8.56
C ALA A 50 11.86 -19.19 9.47
N LEU A 51 12.01 -17.88 9.66
CA LEU A 51 13.05 -17.31 10.53
C LEU A 51 12.71 -17.37 12.04
N THR A 52 11.53 -17.86 12.45
CA THR A 52 11.13 -17.90 13.87
C THR A 52 11.85 -18.99 14.67
N CYS A 53 11.85 -20.24 14.18
CA CYS A 53 12.44 -21.38 14.86
C CYS A 53 12.64 -22.58 13.92
N HIS A 54 13.60 -23.46 14.26
CA HIS A 54 13.96 -24.63 13.44
C HIS A 54 12.80 -25.63 13.26
N ALA A 55 11.85 -25.71 14.19
CA ALA A 55 10.70 -26.63 14.10
C ALA A 55 9.74 -26.23 12.97
N VAL A 56 9.52 -24.93 12.76
CA VAL A 56 8.62 -24.40 11.71
C VAL A 56 9.37 -24.08 10.42
N SER A 57 10.70 -23.85 10.50
CA SER A 57 11.53 -23.43 9.37
C SER A 57 11.43 -24.34 8.14
N GLU A 58 11.39 -25.65 8.28
CA GLU A 58 11.37 -26.55 7.11
C GLU A 58 10.02 -26.46 6.38
N THR A 59 8.89 -26.61 7.08
CA THR A 59 7.54 -26.50 6.50
C THR A 59 7.28 -25.10 5.92
N ALA A 60 7.73 -24.03 6.58
CA ALA A 60 7.59 -22.68 6.04
C ALA A 60 8.46 -22.45 4.79
N LEU A 61 9.64 -23.10 4.69
CA LEU A 61 10.47 -23.07 3.49
C LEU A 61 9.88 -23.91 2.36
N ASP A 62 9.24 -25.04 2.64
CA ASP A 62 8.60 -25.88 1.61
C ASP A 62 7.51 -25.12 0.88
N PHE A 63 6.62 -24.43 1.61
CA PHE A 63 5.60 -23.56 1.01
C PHE A 63 6.21 -22.31 0.34
N LEU A 64 7.19 -21.64 0.97
CA LEU A 64 7.85 -20.43 0.42
C LEU A 64 8.54 -20.67 -0.93
N TRP A 65 9.08 -21.88 -1.16
CA TRP A 65 9.75 -22.25 -2.39
C TRP A 65 8.88 -23.09 -3.33
N GLN A 66 7.62 -23.37 -2.97
CA GLN A 66 6.72 -24.23 -3.75
C GLN A 66 6.42 -23.66 -5.14
N GLU A 67 6.12 -22.36 -5.23
CA GLU A 67 5.92 -21.63 -6.48
C GLU A 67 6.86 -20.41 -6.54
N ILE A 68 7.66 -20.29 -7.60
CA ILE A 68 8.63 -19.21 -7.76
C ILE A 68 8.49 -18.48 -9.10
N HIS A 69 8.69 -17.16 -9.06
CA HIS A 69 8.68 -16.29 -10.24
C HIS A 69 10.11 -15.92 -10.64
N GLY A 70 10.58 -16.48 -11.76
CA GLY A 70 11.91 -16.29 -12.30
C GLY A 70 13.02 -17.10 -11.62
N MET A 71 14.15 -17.21 -12.31
CA MET A 71 15.37 -17.85 -11.78
C MET A 71 16.07 -17.03 -10.69
N LYS A 72 15.72 -15.74 -10.55
CA LYS A 72 16.40 -14.77 -9.68
C LYS A 72 16.62 -15.28 -8.23
N PRO A 73 15.64 -15.85 -7.49
CA PRO A 73 15.86 -16.30 -6.11
C PRO A 73 16.94 -17.38 -5.99
N LEU A 74 17.04 -18.26 -6.99
CA LEU A 74 18.02 -19.36 -7.03
C LEU A 74 19.39 -18.90 -7.52
N LEU A 75 19.46 -17.93 -8.43
CA LEU A 75 20.73 -17.38 -8.90
C LEU A 75 21.50 -16.69 -7.77
N TYR A 76 20.81 -16.12 -6.77
CA TYR A 76 21.41 -15.57 -5.55
C TYR A 76 22.06 -16.63 -4.62
N ILE A 77 21.95 -17.92 -4.92
CA ILE A 77 22.65 -18.99 -4.18
C ILE A 77 24.13 -19.08 -4.60
N PHE A 78 24.42 -18.80 -5.87
CA PHE A 78 25.78 -18.84 -6.41
C PHE A 78 26.54 -17.57 -6.01
N PRO A 79 27.86 -17.64 -5.78
CA PRO A 79 28.70 -16.45 -5.83
C PRO A 79 28.50 -15.79 -7.19
N ARG A 80 28.22 -14.50 -7.23
CA ARG A 80 28.35 -13.72 -8.46
C ARG A 80 29.83 -13.66 -8.86
N ALA A 81 30.11 -13.30 -10.11
CA ALA A 81 31.43 -12.92 -10.56
C ALA A 81 31.42 -11.43 -10.99
N PRO A 82 32.54 -10.70 -10.84
CA PRO A 82 32.65 -9.32 -11.29
C PRO A 82 32.65 -9.23 -12.83
N ALA A 83 31.46 -9.03 -13.40
CA ALA A 83 31.26 -8.84 -14.84
C ALA A 83 31.61 -7.40 -15.25
N SER A 84 32.31 -7.24 -16.38
CA SER A 84 32.72 -5.94 -16.93
C SER A 84 31.57 -5.22 -17.64
N ASP A 85 31.29 -3.98 -17.20
CA ASP A 85 30.51 -2.90 -17.83
C ASP A 85 29.06 -3.15 -18.28
N ASN A 86 28.60 -4.40 -18.40
CA ASN A 86 27.20 -4.75 -18.65
C ASN A 86 26.61 -5.48 -17.45
N ASN A 87 25.43 -5.03 -17.01
CA ASN A 87 24.78 -5.40 -15.74
C ASN A 87 24.15 -6.81 -15.72
N GLN A 88 24.67 -7.75 -16.53
CA GLN A 88 24.19 -9.12 -16.63
C GLN A 88 24.87 -10.03 -15.60
N TRP A 89 24.11 -10.95 -15.00
CA TRP A 89 24.68 -11.97 -14.13
C TRP A 89 25.46 -13.01 -14.95
N ILE A 90 26.64 -13.40 -14.44
CA ILE A 90 27.46 -14.48 -14.98
C ILE A 90 27.79 -15.42 -13.82
N LEU A 91 27.68 -16.73 -14.04
CA LEU A 91 28.08 -17.74 -13.07
C LEU A 91 29.62 -17.95 -13.11
N PRO A 92 30.28 -18.12 -11.96
CA PRO A 92 31.73 -18.31 -11.90
C PRO A 92 32.16 -19.62 -12.57
N ASP A 93 33.40 -19.65 -13.09
CA ASP A 93 33.89 -20.77 -13.88
C ASP A 93 33.91 -22.12 -13.15
N ILE A 94 34.09 -22.08 -11.82
CA ILE A 94 34.07 -23.24 -10.94
C ILE A 94 33.07 -22.96 -9.81
N ILE A 95 32.03 -23.78 -9.73
CA ILE A 95 31.02 -23.75 -8.67
C ILE A 95 31.35 -24.87 -7.67
N SER A 96 31.51 -24.54 -6.39
CA SER A 96 31.86 -25.53 -5.35
C SER A 96 30.71 -26.48 -5.01
N ASP A 97 31.02 -27.69 -4.55
CA ASP A 97 30.00 -28.67 -4.17
C ASP A 97 29.12 -28.20 -2.99
N ASP A 98 29.64 -27.42 -2.05
CA ASP A 98 28.83 -26.73 -1.01
C ASP A 98 27.79 -25.77 -1.62
N THR A 99 28.10 -25.14 -2.76
CA THR A 99 27.17 -24.27 -3.49
C THR A 99 26.11 -25.10 -4.23
N TRP A 100 26.50 -26.20 -4.87
CA TRP A 100 25.57 -27.13 -5.52
C TRP A 100 24.61 -27.78 -4.51
N ALA A 101 25.11 -28.31 -3.41
CA ALA A 101 24.29 -28.90 -2.34
C ALA A 101 23.31 -27.88 -1.73
N ARG A 102 23.70 -26.59 -1.67
CA ARG A 102 22.77 -25.51 -1.27
C ARG A 102 21.73 -25.23 -2.35
N PHE A 103 22.10 -25.22 -3.63
CA PHE A 103 21.14 -25.06 -4.74
C PHE A 103 20.11 -26.19 -4.74
N GLU A 104 20.58 -27.43 -4.67
CA GLU A 104 19.77 -28.66 -4.66
C GLU A 104 18.76 -28.69 -3.50
N ARG A 105 19.16 -28.24 -2.29
CA ARG A 105 18.27 -28.14 -1.11
C ARG A 105 17.05 -27.21 -1.31
N TYR A 106 17.14 -26.23 -2.21
CA TYR A 106 16.03 -25.34 -2.55
C TYR A 106 15.34 -25.75 -3.85
N SER A 107 16.08 -26.17 -4.89
CA SER A 107 15.48 -26.57 -6.16
C SER A 107 14.63 -27.83 -6.05
N CYS A 108 14.90 -28.70 -5.07
CA CYS A 108 14.05 -29.85 -4.76
C CYS A 108 12.68 -29.50 -4.15
N ARG A 109 12.48 -28.25 -3.68
CA ARG A 109 11.20 -27.75 -3.12
C ARG A 109 10.32 -27.04 -4.16
N VAL A 110 10.90 -26.70 -5.32
CA VAL A 110 10.20 -26.01 -6.40
C VAL A 110 9.27 -26.98 -7.14
N HIS A 111 7.97 -26.74 -7.01
CA HIS A 111 6.92 -27.50 -7.67
C HIS A 111 6.28 -26.73 -8.84
N SER A 112 6.25 -25.40 -8.77
CA SER A 112 5.87 -24.52 -9.88
C SER A 112 6.92 -23.44 -10.15
N ILE A 113 7.16 -23.17 -11.43
CA ILE A 113 7.96 -22.02 -11.86
C ILE A 113 7.25 -21.24 -12.97
N THR A 114 7.29 -19.91 -12.85
CA THR A 114 6.82 -18.97 -13.87
C THR A 114 7.99 -18.13 -14.38
N LEU A 115 8.20 -18.12 -15.70
CA LEU A 115 9.25 -17.36 -16.40
C LEU A 115 8.59 -16.44 -17.44
N ASP A 116 8.96 -15.16 -17.46
CA ASP A 116 8.40 -14.15 -18.36
C ASP A 116 9.47 -13.36 -19.16
N ALA A 117 9.01 -12.55 -20.12
CA ALA A 117 9.87 -11.81 -21.03
C ALA A 117 10.77 -10.75 -20.34
N GLN A 118 10.34 -10.21 -19.20
CA GLN A 118 11.16 -9.26 -18.42
C GLN A 118 12.27 -10.01 -17.68
N LEU A 119 11.95 -11.19 -17.15
CA LEU A 119 12.92 -12.12 -16.55
C LEU A 119 13.91 -12.68 -17.59
N ARG A 120 13.46 -12.89 -18.84
CA ARG A 120 14.32 -13.33 -19.96
C ARG A 120 15.40 -12.29 -20.28
N ALA A 121 15.06 -11.01 -20.28
CA ALA A 121 15.98 -9.91 -20.54
C ALA A 121 17.01 -9.68 -19.42
N ALA A 122 16.72 -10.11 -18.19
CA ALA A 122 17.61 -9.98 -17.03
C ALA A 122 18.70 -11.07 -16.94
N HIS A 123 18.66 -12.10 -17.79
CA HIS A 123 19.48 -13.31 -17.64
C HIS A 123 20.18 -13.69 -18.96
N SER A 124 21.52 -13.78 -18.92
CA SER A 124 22.35 -14.20 -20.05
C SER A 124 22.15 -15.69 -20.35
N SER A 125 22.12 -16.09 -21.63
CA SER A 125 22.03 -17.50 -22.04
C SER A 125 23.21 -18.34 -21.54
N THR A 126 24.36 -17.70 -21.28
CA THR A 126 25.55 -18.31 -20.68
C THR A 126 25.29 -18.91 -19.28
N ILE A 127 24.34 -18.35 -18.51
CA ILE A 127 23.93 -18.90 -17.20
C ILE A 127 23.39 -20.33 -17.39
N PHE A 128 22.46 -20.50 -18.33
CA PHE A 128 21.82 -21.78 -18.59
C PHE A 128 22.79 -22.82 -19.14
N LEU A 129 23.75 -22.39 -19.99
CA LEU A 129 24.83 -23.26 -20.50
C LEU A 129 25.83 -23.71 -19.40
N ARG A 130 25.97 -22.95 -18.31
CA ARG A 130 26.76 -23.39 -17.14
C ARG A 130 25.95 -24.31 -16.23
N LEU A 131 24.66 -24.03 -16.02
CA LEU A 131 23.75 -24.90 -15.26
C LEU A 131 23.58 -26.27 -15.94
N SER A 132 23.57 -26.33 -17.27
CA SER A 132 23.55 -27.58 -18.04
C SER A 132 24.82 -28.44 -17.94
N GLY A 133 25.83 -27.99 -17.20
CA GLY A 133 27.01 -28.81 -16.84
C GLY A 133 26.71 -29.86 -15.75
N ARG A 134 25.63 -29.68 -14.98
CA ARG A 134 25.11 -30.72 -14.06
C ARG A 134 24.29 -31.71 -14.90
N GLN A 135 24.57 -33.01 -14.81
CA GLN A 135 23.85 -34.03 -15.61
C GLN A 135 22.48 -34.41 -15.05
N GLU A 136 22.12 -33.90 -13.87
CA GLU A 136 20.85 -34.16 -13.20
C GLU A 136 19.81 -33.05 -13.50
N PRO A 137 18.49 -33.35 -13.46
CA PRO A 137 17.46 -32.34 -13.65
C PRO A 137 17.56 -31.24 -12.58
N LEU A 138 17.70 -29.98 -13.01
CA LEU A 138 17.84 -28.82 -12.10
C LEU A 138 16.70 -28.70 -11.07
N PHE A 139 15.51 -29.17 -11.44
CA PHE A 139 14.29 -29.15 -10.63
C PHE A 139 13.63 -30.53 -10.61
N PRO A 140 14.08 -31.46 -9.74
CA PRO A 140 13.62 -32.85 -9.77
C PRO A 140 12.15 -33.05 -9.38
N ASN A 141 11.54 -32.06 -8.71
CA ASN A 141 10.14 -32.08 -8.26
C ASN A 141 9.21 -31.10 -9.01
N LEU A 142 9.66 -30.47 -10.10
CA LEU A 142 8.83 -29.50 -10.82
C LEU A 142 7.64 -30.19 -11.50
N GLN A 143 6.42 -29.77 -11.13
CA GLN A 143 5.13 -30.27 -11.63
C GLN A 143 4.45 -29.31 -12.61
N LYS A 144 4.71 -28.00 -12.49
CA LYS A 144 4.05 -26.92 -13.27
C LYS A 144 5.08 -25.93 -13.81
N LEU A 145 5.17 -25.81 -15.14
CA LEU A 145 6.03 -24.86 -15.85
C LEU A 145 5.17 -23.84 -16.62
N THR A 146 5.32 -22.56 -16.31
CA THR A 146 4.68 -21.46 -17.07
C THR A 146 5.77 -20.61 -17.71
N VAL A 147 5.71 -20.42 -19.03
CA VAL A 147 6.71 -19.66 -19.80
C VAL A 147 6.05 -18.71 -20.79
N ASP A 148 6.70 -17.59 -21.10
CA ASP A 148 6.39 -16.81 -22.29
C ASP A 148 7.16 -17.31 -23.53
N MET A 149 6.79 -16.82 -24.72
CA MET A 149 7.45 -17.17 -25.99
C MET A 149 8.98 -16.97 -25.99
N SER A 150 9.51 -15.94 -25.33
CA SER A 150 10.95 -15.63 -25.32
C SER A 150 11.79 -16.60 -24.48
N PHE A 151 11.16 -17.33 -23.54
CA PHE A 151 11.74 -18.54 -22.95
C PHE A 151 11.38 -19.81 -23.73
N ALA A 152 10.17 -19.91 -24.30
CA ALA A 152 9.71 -21.12 -24.99
C ALA A 152 10.43 -21.40 -26.32
N ALA A 153 10.89 -20.36 -27.01
CA ALA A 153 11.71 -20.46 -28.21
C ALA A 153 13.23 -20.55 -27.92
N ASP A 154 13.65 -20.47 -26.66
CA ASP A 154 15.06 -20.50 -26.25
C ASP A 154 15.50 -21.91 -25.84
N THR A 155 16.72 -22.32 -26.21
CA THR A 155 17.24 -23.66 -25.93
C THR A 155 17.32 -23.99 -24.43
N SER A 156 17.35 -22.98 -23.55
CA SER A 156 17.30 -23.16 -22.10
C SER A 156 16.01 -23.81 -21.59
N ILE A 157 14.89 -23.78 -22.34
CA ILE A 157 13.65 -24.46 -21.92
C ILE A 157 13.86 -25.96 -21.71
N LEU A 158 14.79 -26.58 -22.44
CA LEU A 158 15.14 -27.99 -22.33
C LEU A 158 15.59 -28.41 -20.93
N LEU A 159 16.11 -27.47 -20.12
CA LEU A 159 16.54 -27.72 -18.73
C LEU A 159 15.37 -27.82 -17.75
N PHE A 160 14.24 -27.19 -18.08
CA PHE A 160 13.00 -27.27 -17.31
C PHE A 160 12.13 -28.45 -17.77
N LEU A 161 12.11 -28.72 -19.09
CA LEU A 161 11.49 -29.91 -19.68
C LEU A 161 12.23 -31.22 -19.34
N ALA A 162 13.39 -31.15 -18.69
CA ALA A 162 14.10 -32.31 -18.15
C ALA A 162 13.56 -32.79 -16.78
N SER A 163 12.62 -32.07 -16.14
CA SER A 163 12.01 -32.53 -14.88
C SER A 163 11.21 -33.83 -15.09
N PRO A 164 11.46 -34.89 -14.32
CA PRO A 164 10.75 -36.17 -14.45
C PRO A 164 9.32 -36.15 -13.88
N ARG A 165 8.91 -35.08 -13.17
CA ARG A 165 7.60 -34.96 -12.52
C ARG A 165 6.70 -33.88 -13.16
N LEU A 166 7.06 -33.38 -14.34
CA LEU A 166 6.41 -32.24 -15.00
C LEU A 166 5.09 -32.64 -15.70
N GLU A 167 3.96 -32.41 -15.02
CA GLU A 167 2.63 -32.79 -15.49
C GLU A 167 1.88 -31.67 -16.21
N THR A 168 2.21 -30.40 -15.93
CA THR A 168 1.53 -29.22 -16.49
C THR A 168 2.53 -28.24 -17.13
N VAL A 169 2.28 -27.87 -18.39
CA VAL A 169 3.01 -26.81 -19.09
C VAL A 169 2.04 -25.76 -19.62
N ASN A 170 2.40 -24.48 -19.47
CA ASN A 170 1.66 -23.33 -20.00
C ASN A 170 2.61 -22.45 -20.82
N ILE A 171 2.26 -22.13 -22.07
CA ILE A 171 3.01 -21.17 -22.91
C ILE A 171 2.11 -19.96 -23.24
N ALA A 172 2.62 -18.76 -22.97
CA ALA A 172 1.97 -17.49 -23.28
C ALA A 172 2.66 -16.76 -24.44
N PHE A 173 1.93 -16.53 -25.54
CA PHE A 173 2.46 -15.88 -26.74
C PHE A 173 2.08 -14.38 -26.80
N PRO A 174 3.02 -13.44 -27.00
CA PRO A 174 2.67 -12.05 -27.26
C PRO A 174 1.99 -11.91 -28.63
N SER A 175 1.15 -10.88 -28.81
CA SER A 175 0.31 -10.70 -30.01
C SER A 175 1.07 -10.33 -31.30
N ASN A 176 2.39 -10.46 -31.30
CA ASN A 176 3.31 -10.22 -32.40
C ASN A 176 4.35 -11.36 -32.58
N ALA A 177 4.19 -12.50 -31.89
CA ALA A 177 5.13 -13.62 -32.03
C ALA A 177 5.09 -14.24 -33.43
N GLU A 178 6.24 -14.78 -33.87
CA GLU A 178 6.34 -15.44 -35.16
C GLU A 178 5.75 -16.86 -35.11
N ALA A 179 4.89 -17.20 -36.08
CA ALA A 179 4.20 -18.49 -36.11
C ALA A 179 5.16 -19.70 -36.17
N ALA A 180 6.30 -19.57 -36.86
CA ALA A 180 7.32 -20.61 -36.93
C ALA A 180 7.98 -20.89 -35.57
N MET A 181 8.39 -19.83 -34.85
CA MET A 181 8.93 -19.96 -33.49
C MET A 181 7.89 -20.53 -32.51
N ALA A 182 6.65 -20.06 -32.60
CA ALA A 182 5.57 -20.54 -31.74
C ALA A 182 5.24 -22.03 -31.99
N SER A 183 5.11 -22.44 -33.25
CA SER A 183 4.93 -23.85 -33.64
C SER A 183 6.09 -24.72 -33.13
N THR A 184 7.34 -24.27 -33.30
CA THR A 184 8.55 -24.99 -32.83
C THR A 184 8.59 -25.12 -31.30
N SER A 185 8.14 -24.08 -30.57
CA SER A 185 8.03 -24.09 -29.11
C SER A 185 7.03 -25.16 -28.63
N VAL A 186 5.85 -25.21 -29.26
CA VAL A 186 4.80 -26.20 -28.95
C VAL A 186 5.27 -27.62 -29.30
N TRP A 187 5.90 -27.81 -30.46
CA TRP A 187 6.48 -29.09 -30.87
C TRP A 187 7.56 -29.58 -29.89
N THR A 188 8.41 -28.69 -29.37
CA THR A 188 9.50 -29.05 -28.44
C THR A 188 8.95 -29.60 -27.12
N VAL A 189 7.87 -29.03 -26.61
CA VAL A 189 7.13 -29.60 -25.45
C VAL A 189 6.52 -30.95 -25.81
N GLY A 190 5.86 -31.04 -26.98
CA GLY A 190 5.26 -32.27 -27.50
C GLY A 190 6.23 -33.44 -27.67
N TRP A 191 7.48 -33.15 -28.04
CA TRP A 191 8.57 -34.11 -28.19
C TRP A 191 9.21 -34.51 -26.86
N LYS A 192 9.44 -33.56 -25.93
CA LYS A 192 10.12 -33.84 -24.66
C LYS A 192 9.24 -34.48 -23.60
N LEU A 193 7.95 -34.18 -23.56
CA LEU A 193 7.05 -34.61 -22.49
C LEU A 193 5.89 -35.49 -23.00
N PRO A 194 6.13 -36.70 -23.53
CA PRO A 194 5.05 -37.60 -23.99
C PRO A 194 4.07 -38.03 -22.88
N MET A 195 4.45 -37.85 -21.61
CA MET A 195 3.64 -38.13 -20.43
C MET A 195 2.89 -36.90 -19.88
N LEU A 196 2.98 -35.73 -20.54
CA LEU A 196 2.35 -34.48 -20.09
C LEU A 196 0.83 -34.65 -19.94
N GLN A 197 0.28 -34.25 -18.80
CA GLN A 197 -1.16 -34.38 -18.51
C GLN A 197 -1.96 -33.13 -18.88
N SER A 198 -1.37 -31.94 -18.79
CA SER A 198 -2.06 -30.66 -19.02
C SER A 198 -1.20 -29.69 -19.83
N PHE A 199 -1.73 -29.16 -20.93
CA PHE A 199 -1.05 -28.19 -21.79
C PHE A 199 -1.94 -26.97 -22.06
N THR A 200 -1.45 -25.78 -21.71
CA THR A 200 -2.11 -24.49 -22.00
C THR A 200 -1.31 -23.68 -23.01
N ILE A 201 -2.02 -23.08 -23.96
CA ILE A 201 -1.53 -22.13 -24.97
C ILE A 201 -2.45 -20.90 -24.89
N SER A 202 -1.90 -19.77 -24.44
CA SER A 202 -2.63 -18.51 -24.28
C SER A 202 -1.88 -17.34 -24.90
N SER A 203 -2.45 -16.13 -24.86
CA SER A 203 -1.80 -14.91 -25.35
C SER A 203 -1.79 -13.80 -24.31
N ILE A 204 -0.67 -13.07 -24.26
CA ILE A 204 -0.40 -12.02 -23.29
C ILE A 204 -1.33 -10.83 -23.54
N ARG A 205 -2.11 -10.45 -22.52
CA ARG A 205 -3.02 -9.29 -22.59
C ARG A 205 -2.28 -8.02 -22.18
N HIS A 206 -2.10 -7.10 -23.11
CA HIS A 206 -1.58 -5.76 -22.81
C HIS A 206 -2.67 -4.88 -22.16
N ALA A 207 -2.26 -3.96 -21.27
CA ALA A 207 -3.17 -3.10 -20.50
C ALA A 207 -3.99 -2.08 -21.33
N GLY A 208 -3.83 -2.04 -22.65
CA GLY A 208 -4.54 -1.16 -23.58
C GLY A 208 -5.89 -1.69 -24.10
N GLY A 209 -6.42 -2.80 -23.57
CA GLY A 209 -7.78 -3.28 -23.86
C GLY A 209 -8.05 -3.87 -25.26
N HIS A 210 -7.16 -3.69 -26.24
CA HIS A 210 -7.28 -4.31 -27.55
C HIS A 210 -7.25 -5.85 -27.44
N ARG A 211 -8.17 -6.52 -28.15
CA ARG A 211 -8.10 -7.98 -28.34
C ARG A 211 -6.76 -8.32 -29.03
N PRO A 212 -6.00 -9.33 -28.58
CA PRO A 212 -4.78 -9.74 -29.26
C PRO A 212 -5.11 -10.20 -30.69
N ARG A 213 -4.26 -9.86 -31.65
CA ARG A 213 -4.35 -10.45 -32.99
C ARG A 213 -4.07 -11.95 -32.86
N PRO A 214 -4.97 -12.85 -33.29
CA PRO A 214 -4.65 -14.28 -33.31
C PRO A 214 -3.51 -14.50 -34.31
N LEU A 215 -2.49 -15.21 -33.85
CA LEU A 215 -1.41 -15.69 -34.70
C LEU A 215 -1.95 -16.79 -35.62
N GLY A 216 -1.52 -16.81 -36.88
CA GLY A 216 -1.85 -17.86 -37.84
C GLY A 216 -1.32 -19.23 -37.39
N THR A 217 -1.76 -20.31 -38.05
CA THR A 217 -1.73 -21.71 -37.61
C THR A 217 -0.46 -22.18 -36.87
N ILE A 218 -0.42 -21.93 -35.54
CA ILE A 218 0.54 -22.50 -34.57
C ILE A 218 0.33 -24.01 -34.39
N CYS A 219 -0.80 -24.53 -34.89
CA CYS A 219 -1.38 -25.81 -34.51
C CYS A 219 -1.44 -26.85 -35.66
N PRO A 220 -0.35 -27.20 -36.36
CA PRO A 220 -0.33 -28.48 -37.06
C PRO A 220 -0.30 -29.62 -36.03
N PHE A 221 -1.13 -30.65 -36.21
CA PHE A 221 -1.26 -31.76 -35.24
C PHE A 221 0.05 -32.52 -34.98
N THR A 222 1.02 -32.44 -35.89
CA THR A 222 2.40 -32.91 -35.68
C THR A 222 2.96 -32.53 -34.32
N ASN A 223 2.66 -31.32 -33.83
CA ASN A 223 3.17 -30.77 -32.58
C ASN A 223 2.54 -31.40 -31.33
N PHE A 224 1.38 -32.05 -31.47
CA PHE A 224 0.63 -32.70 -30.39
C PHE A 224 0.66 -34.24 -30.48
N SER A 225 1.06 -34.79 -31.63
CA SER A 225 1.06 -36.23 -31.95
C SER A 225 1.82 -37.13 -30.96
N GLY A 226 2.81 -36.59 -30.23
CA GLY A 226 3.55 -37.28 -29.17
C GLY A 226 2.84 -37.33 -27.81
N LEU A 227 1.88 -36.44 -27.56
CA LEU A 227 1.27 -36.20 -26.25
C LEU A 227 0.14 -37.19 -25.91
N ARG A 228 0.44 -38.50 -25.97
CA ARG A 228 -0.56 -39.58 -25.82
C ARG A 228 -1.20 -39.67 -24.43
N LYS A 229 -0.65 -38.99 -23.42
CA LYS A 229 -1.19 -38.89 -22.06
C LYS A 229 -1.84 -37.55 -21.70
N LEU A 230 -2.03 -36.68 -22.70
CA LEU A 230 -2.67 -35.38 -22.50
C LEU A 230 -4.14 -35.54 -22.11
N ARG A 231 -4.46 -35.12 -20.88
CA ARG A 231 -5.83 -35.12 -20.32
C ARG A 231 -6.51 -33.77 -20.45
N ARG A 232 -5.74 -32.67 -20.45
CA ARG A 232 -6.20 -31.29 -20.55
C ARG A 232 -5.46 -30.56 -21.68
N LEU A 233 -6.21 -30.00 -22.64
CA LEU A 233 -5.67 -29.09 -23.66
C LEU A 233 -6.48 -27.79 -23.64
N LYS A 234 -5.80 -26.64 -23.49
CA LYS A 234 -6.43 -25.31 -23.44
C LYS A 234 -5.77 -24.36 -24.43
N ILE A 235 -6.48 -23.97 -25.48
CA ILE A 235 -6.04 -23.00 -26.49
C ILE A 235 -7.00 -21.80 -26.44
N GLU A 236 -6.57 -20.71 -25.80
CA GLU A 236 -7.49 -19.60 -25.45
C GLU A 236 -7.64 -18.51 -26.52
N SER A 237 -6.61 -18.31 -27.34
CA SER A 237 -6.39 -17.04 -28.07
C SER A 237 -5.94 -17.22 -29.52
N HIS A 238 -5.68 -18.46 -29.93
CA HIS A 238 -5.21 -18.81 -31.27
C HIS A 238 -6.30 -19.66 -31.90
N SER A 239 -6.76 -19.26 -33.08
CA SER A 239 -7.79 -20.02 -33.80
C SER A 239 -7.15 -21.16 -34.56
N ALA A 240 -7.79 -22.32 -34.48
CA ALA A 240 -7.49 -23.47 -35.32
C ALA A 240 -8.47 -23.54 -36.50
N ASP A 241 -8.07 -24.33 -37.51
CA ASP A 241 -9.01 -24.92 -38.47
C ASP A 241 -9.73 -26.13 -37.86
N ILE A 242 -10.66 -26.71 -38.63
CA ILE A 242 -11.49 -27.84 -38.19
C ILE A 242 -10.81 -29.19 -38.42
N ASP A 243 -9.85 -29.29 -39.35
CA ASP A 243 -9.06 -30.49 -39.59
C ASP A 243 -8.15 -30.80 -38.41
N PHE A 244 -7.57 -29.78 -37.77
CA PHE A 244 -6.85 -29.90 -36.51
C PHE A 244 -7.74 -30.44 -35.38
N LEU A 245 -9.02 -30.06 -35.32
CA LEU A 245 -9.95 -30.63 -34.32
C LEU A 245 -10.21 -32.12 -34.60
N VAL A 246 -10.43 -32.50 -35.86
CA VAL A 246 -10.59 -33.91 -36.27
C VAL A 246 -9.32 -34.70 -35.92
N GLN A 247 -8.13 -34.14 -36.16
CA GLN A 247 -6.85 -34.77 -35.82
C GLN A 247 -6.65 -34.88 -34.29
N LEU A 248 -6.99 -33.84 -33.51
CA LEU A 248 -7.00 -33.87 -32.04
C LEU A 248 -7.91 -34.96 -31.47
N SER A 249 -9.00 -35.33 -32.16
CA SER A 249 -9.90 -36.39 -31.71
C SER A 249 -9.20 -37.75 -31.55
N SER A 250 -8.06 -37.96 -32.22
CA SER A 250 -7.25 -39.18 -32.09
C SER A 250 -6.52 -39.34 -30.73
N LEU A 251 -6.50 -38.31 -29.87
CA LEU A 251 -5.86 -38.37 -28.55
C LEU A 251 -6.72 -39.16 -27.55
N PRO A 252 -6.26 -40.34 -27.05
CA PRO A 252 -7.13 -41.28 -26.35
C PRO A 252 -7.49 -40.86 -24.92
N ASP A 253 -6.58 -40.21 -24.21
CA ASP A 253 -6.74 -39.84 -22.80
C ASP A 253 -7.32 -38.41 -22.62
N LEU A 254 -7.63 -37.70 -23.71
CA LEU A 254 -8.05 -36.30 -23.67
C LEU A 254 -9.46 -36.15 -23.09
N SER A 255 -9.56 -35.49 -21.93
CA SER A 255 -10.77 -35.40 -21.11
C SER A 255 -11.35 -34.00 -21.00
N HIS A 256 -10.53 -32.96 -21.16
CA HIS A 256 -10.96 -31.57 -21.19
C HIS A 256 -10.30 -30.86 -22.36
N LEU A 257 -11.10 -30.23 -23.22
CA LEU A 257 -10.62 -29.43 -24.35
C LEU A 257 -11.21 -28.02 -24.26
N GLN A 258 -10.36 -27.00 -24.39
CA GLN A 258 -10.78 -25.64 -24.72
C GLN A 258 -10.08 -25.19 -26.02
N ILE A 259 -10.84 -24.66 -26.98
CA ILE A 259 -10.32 -24.30 -28.30
C ILE A 259 -11.15 -23.18 -28.96
N VAL A 260 -10.51 -22.41 -29.84
CA VAL A 260 -11.13 -21.40 -30.72
C VAL A 260 -11.00 -21.88 -32.17
N ILE A 261 -12.07 -21.81 -32.97
CA ILE A 261 -12.06 -22.24 -34.38
C ILE A 261 -12.57 -21.12 -35.28
N SER A 262 -11.77 -20.76 -36.29
CA SER A 262 -12.10 -19.71 -37.28
C SER A 262 -12.46 -20.33 -38.63
N GLN A 263 -13.59 -19.89 -39.20
CA GLN A 263 -14.24 -20.47 -40.39
C GLN A 263 -13.35 -20.75 -41.61
N SER A 264 -13.52 -21.94 -42.18
CA SER A 264 -13.47 -22.18 -43.63
C SER A 264 -14.34 -23.39 -44.02
N LEU A 265 -14.69 -23.46 -45.31
CA LEU A 265 -15.36 -24.56 -46.01
C LEU A 265 -14.35 -25.13 -47.04
N PRO A 266 -14.43 -26.41 -47.49
CA PRO A 266 -15.67 -27.07 -47.89
C PRO A 266 -16.06 -28.35 -47.13
N THR A 267 -17.36 -28.56 -47.11
CA THR A 267 -18.06 -29.78 -47.53
C THR A 267 -17.23 -30.81 -48.31
N ASP A 268 -16.91 -31.93 -47.65
CA ASP A 268 -17.35 -33.25 -48.13
C ASP A 268 -17.41 -34.26 -46.96
N SER A 269 -17.94 -35.47 -47.21
CA SER A 269 -18.44 -36.40 -46.19
C SER A 269 -17.47 -36.75 -45.05
N TRP A 270 -17.71 -36.20 -43.85
CA TRP A 270 -17.11 -36.70 -42.61
C TRP A 270 -17.96 -37.84 -42.03
N LYS A 271 -17.39 -39.05 -41.97
CA LYS A 271 -17.90 -40.18 -41.20
C LYS A 271 -16.84 -40.61 -40.18
N VAL A 272 -16.83 -39.94 -39.03
CA VAL A 272 -15.99 -40.26 -37.88
C VAL A 272 -16.86 -40.18 -36.62
N ASP A 273 -17.68 -41.20 -36.40
CA ASP A 273 -18.38 -41.37 -35.13
C ASP A 273 -17.38 -41.68 -34.01
N ASP A 274 -17.61 -41.12 -32.82
CA ASP A 274 -16.88 -41.42 -31.57
C ASP A 274 -15.34 -41.21 -31.62
N GLY A 275 -14.88 -40.18 -32.33
CA GLY A 275 -13.47 -39.77 -32.36
C GLY A 275 -12.89 -39.49 -30.96
N PHE A 276 -13.39 -38.45 -30.29
CA PHE A 276 -13.03 -38.12 -28.91
C PHE A 276 -13.63 -39.13 -27.92
N ARG A 277 -12.83 -40.15 -27.55
CA ARG A 277 -13.29 -41.30 -26.75
C ARG A 277 -13.52 -41.03 -25.26
N SER A 278 -12.84 -40.02 -24.73
CA SER A 278 -12.70 -39.75 -23.29
C SER A 278 -13.08 -38.32 -22.88
N LEU A 279 -13.66 -37.53 -23.78
CA LEU A 279 -13.89 -36.10 -23.58
C LEU A 279 -15.11 -35.85 -22.67
N VAL A 280 -14.85 -35.29 -21.49
CA VAL A 280 -15.82 -35.05 -20.41
C VAL A 280 -16.23 -33.58 -20.33
N SER A 281 -15.35 -32.65 -20.76
CA SER A 281 -15.59 -31.21 -20.77
C SER A 281 -15.09 -30.55 -22.06
N LEU A 282 -15.96 -29.79 -22.73
CA LEU A 282 -15.63 -29.02 -23.95
C LEU A 282 -15.96 -27.54 -23.75
N HIS A 283 -15.00 -26.67 -24.03
CA HIS A 283 -15.19 -25.21 -24.13
C HIS A 283 -14.75 -24.72 -25.50
N ILE A 284 -15.71 -24.47 -26.39
CA ILE A 284 -15.43 -24.16 -27.80
C ILE A 284 -15.97 -22.78 -28.17
N THR A 285 -15.11 -21.96 -28.79
CA THR A 285 -15.51 -20.71 -29.45
C THR A 285 -15.52 -20.95 -30.96
N THR A 286 -16.70 -20.94 -31.58
CA THR A 286 -16.91 -21.32 -32.99
C THR A 286 -18.27 -20.78 -33.48
N PRO A 287 -18.54 -20.68 -34.79
CA PRO A 287 -19.89 -20.40 -35.28
C PRO A 287 -20.82 -21.60 -35.06
N VAL A 288 -22.06 -21.34 -34.63
CA VAL A 288 -23.03 -22.41 -34.31
C VAL A 288 -23.29 -23.41 -35.45
N SER A 289 -23.18 -22.98 -36.71
CA SER A 289 -23.36 -23.83 -37.91
C SER A 289 -22.36 -24.98 -38.04
N LEU A 290 -21.24 -24.97 -37.29
CA LEU A 290 -20.29 -26.08 -37.21
C LEU A 290 -20.59 -27.04 -36.05
N MET A 291 -21.34 -26.62 -35.03
CA MET A 291 -21.50 -27.37 -33.79
C MET A 291 -22.14 -28.76 -33.95
N PRO A 292 -23.20 -28.97 -34.76
CA PRO A 292 -23.75 -30.31 -34.97
C PRO A 292 -22.69 -31.32 -35.47
N ARG A 293 -21.76 -30.89 -36.33
CA ARG A 293 -20.65 -31.73 -36.81
C ARG A 293 -19.57 -31.95 -35.76
N VAL A 294 -19.29 -30.93 -34.93
CA VAL A 294 -18.35 -31.07 -33.80
C VAL A 294 -18.87 -32.08 -32.78
N LEU A 295 -20.17 -32.08 -32.47
CA LEU A 295 -20.77 -33.03 -31.54
C LEU A 295 -20.73 -34.48 -32.04
N GLN A 296 -20.73 -34.70 -33.36
CA GLN A 296 -20.61 -36.04 -33.97
C GLN A 296 -19.22 -36.67 -33.79
N LEU A 297 -18.17 -35.83 -33.68
CA LEU A 297 -16.80 -36.28 -33.35
C LEU A 297 -16.66 -36.74 -31.88
N ILE A 298 -17.65 -36.50 -31.02
CA ILE A 298 -17.59 -36.77 -29.58
C ILE A 298 -18.42 -38.00 -29.25
N ARG A 299 -17.85 -38.90 -28.45
CA ARG A 299 -18.51 -40.13 -28.04
C ARG A 299 -19.84 -39.85 -27.34
N SER A 300 -20.93 -40.40 -27.87
CA SER A 300 -22.27 -40.24 -27.30
C SER A 300 -22.29 -40.58 -25.80
N GLY A 301 -22.88 -39.71 -25.00
CA GLY A 301 -22.95 -39.82 -23.53
C GLY A 301 -21.65 -39.59 -22.75
N SER A 302 -20.53 -39.22 -23.37
CA SER A 302 -19.27 -38.98 -22.62
C SER A 302 -19.18 -37.59 -21.96
N LEU A 303 -19.87 -36.60 -22.53
CA LEU A 303 -19.74 -35.20 -22.14
C LEU A 303 -20.62 -34.86 -20.93
N THR A 304 -20.01 -34.24 -19.91
CA THR A 304 -20.70 -33.72 -18.71
C THR A 304 -20.73 -32.20 -18.65
N SER A 305 -19.84 -31.51 -19.38
CA SER A 305 -19.72 -30.05 -19.41
C SER A 305 -19.53 -29.55 -20.86
N LEU A 306 -20.39 -28.62 -21.28
CA LEU A 306 -20.32 -27.96 -22.59
C LEU A 306 -20.44 -26.43 -22.44
N VAL A 307 -19.42 -25.72 -22.91
CA VAL A 307 -19.42 -24.26 -23.03
C VAL A 307 -19.24 -23.90 -24.51
N HIS A 308 -20.27 -23.30 -25.12
CA HIS A 308 -20.26 -22.82 -26.49
C HIS A 308 -20.32 -21.29 -26.54
N ILE A 309 -19.44 -20.69 -27.36
CA ILE A 309 -19.37 -19.23 -27.56
C ILE A 309 -19.34 -18.91 -29.05
N ASP A 310 -20.37 -18.25 -29.55
CA ASP A 310 -20.37 -17.67 -30.90
C ASP A 310 -19.95 -16.19 -30.85
N ASP A 311 -18.75 -15.92 -31.38
CA ASP A 311 -18.18 -14.59 -31.56
C ASP A 311 -18.17 -14.15 -33.04
N HIS A 312 -18.87 -14.88 -33.91
CA HIS A 312 -18.83 -14.74 -35.38
C HIS A 312 -20.16 -14.24 -35.94
N SER A 313 -21.26 -14.91 -35.58
CA SER A 313 -22.61 -14.68 -36.11
C SER A 313 -23.18 -13.32 -35.71
N GLN A 314 -23.95 -12.67 -36.59
CA GLN A 314 -24.44 -11.29 -36.39
C GLN A 314 -25.96 -11.17 -36.38
N SER A 315 -26.70 -12.11 -36.98
CA SER A 315 -28.14 -12.04 -37.20
C SER A 315 -28.83 -13.31 -36.73
N TYR A 316 -29.83 -13.19 -35.85
CA TYR A 316 -30.59 -14.36 -35.37
C TYR A 316 -31.31 -15.10 -36.52
N ASN A 317 -31.84 -14.35 -37.49
CA ASN A 317 -32.59 -14.88 -38.63
C ASN A 317 -31.71 -15.75 -39.56
N GLU A 318 -30.39 -15.57 -39.55
CA GLU A 318 -29.44 -16.37 -40.33
C GLU A 318 -29.00 -17.65 -39.61
N ILE A 319 -29.15 -17.72 -38.28
CA ILE A 319 -28.63 -18.82 -37.46
C ILE A 319 -29.69 -19.65 -36.73
N GLY A 320 -30.94 -19.21 -36.68
CA GLY A 320 -32.01 -19.87 -35.91
C GLY A 320 -32.12 -21.39 -36.17
N GLN A 321 -32.07 -21.81 -37.44
CA GLN A 321 -32.07 -23.24 -37.78
C GLN A 321 -30.84 -23.96 -37.20
N PHE A 322 -29.63 -23.43 -37.41
CA PHE A 322 -28.40 -24.01 -36.85
C PHE A 322 -28.40 -24.06 -35.31
N MET A 323 -29.07 -23.11 -34.63
CA MET A 323 -29.28 -23.16 -33.19
C MET A 323 -30.22 -24.32 -32.80
N GLN A 324 -31.34 -24.50 -33.50
CA GLN A 324 -32.27 -25.61 -33.27
C GLN A 324 -31.62 -26.98 -33.53
N ASP A 325 -30.90 -27.11 -34.65
CA ASP A 325 -30.14 -28.32 -35.01
C ASP A 325 -29.11 -28.65 -33.92
N PHE A 326 -28.37 -27.65 -33.45
CA PHE A 326 -27.38 -27.79 -32.37
C PHE A 326 -28.02 -28.23 -31.05
N HIS A 327 -29.09 -27.58 -30.59
CA HIS A 327 -29.77 -27.96 -29.35
C HIS A 327 -30.37 -29.36 -29.43
N THR A 328 -30.89 -29.76 -30.60
CA THR A 328 -31.41 -31.11 -30.84
C THR A 328 -30.29 -32.16 -30.78
N GLU A 329 -29.13 -31.91 -31.40
CA GLU A 329 -27.99 -32.83 -31.36
C GLU A 329 -27.37 -32.93 -29.94
N ILE A 330 -27.35 -31.84 -29.15
CA ILE A 330 -26.95 -31.88 -27.72
C ILE A 330 -27.82 -32.88 -26.96
N VAL A 331 -29.14 -32.77 -27.09
CA VAL A 331 -30.10 -33.55 -26.30
C VAL A 331 -30.12 -35.02 -26.75
N SER A 332 -29.97 -35.25 -28.06
CA SER A 332 -29.84 -36.58 -28.67
C SER A 332 -28.58 -37.33 -28.21
N ARG A 333 -27.40 -36.68 -28.25
CA ARG A 333 -26.10 -37.32 -27.92
C ARG A 333 -25.69 -37.20 -26.45
N PHE A 334 -26.18 -36.23 -25.69
CA PHE A 334 -25.70 -35.94 -24.32
C PHE A 334 -26.83 -35.71 -23.29
N PRO A 335 -27.81 -36.61 -23.15
CA PRO A 335 -28.90 -36.49 -22.15
C PRO A 335 -28.43 -36.62 -20.68
N SER A 336 -27.12 -36.81 -20.44
CA SER A 336 -26.51 -36.87 -19.11
C SER A 336 -25.60 -35.67 -18.78
N LEU A 337 -25.65 -34.62 -19.62
CA LEU A 337 -24.92 -33.37 -19.43
C LEU A 337 -25.31 -32.70 -18.11
N LEU A 338 -24.31 -32.27 -17.34
CA LEU A 338 -24.49 -31.61 -16.03
C LEU A 338 -24.36 -30.09 -16.15
N ASN A 339 -23.46 -29.60 -16.99
CA ASN A 339 -23.15 -28.17 -17.12
C ASN A 339 -23.27 -27.76 -18.59
N LEU A 340 -24.11 -26.75 -18.89
CA LEU A 340 -24.32 -26.22 -20.23
C LEU A 340 -24.32 -24.68 -20.22
N SER A 341 -23.39 -24.07 -20.94
CA SER A 341 -23.33 -22.63 -21.16
C SER A 341 -23.32 -22.32 -22.65
N VAL A 342 -24.32 -21.60 -23.16
CA VAL A 342 -24.40 -21.19 -24.57
C VAL A 342 -24.49 -19.66 -24.67
N ASN A 343 -23.53 -19.05 -25.35
CA ASN A 343 -23.40 -17.59 -25.42
C ASN A 343 -23.14 -17.09 -26.85
N TYR A 344 -23.91 -16.10 -27.31
CA TYR A 344 -23.79 -15.49 -28.64
C TYR A 344 -23.49 -14.00 -28.46
N ARG A 345 -22.24 -13.57 -28.63
CA ARG A 345 -21.79 -12.24 -28.18
C ARG A 345 -22.16 -11.07 -29.10
N LYS A 346 -22.75 -11.35 -30.27
CA LYS A 346 -23.00 -10.37 -31.34
C LYS A 346 -24.44 -10.32 -31.85
N CYS A 347 -25.29 -11.28 -31.49
CA CYS A 347 -26.65 -11.41 -32.02
C CYS A 347 -27.66 -10.53 -31.24
N ASN A 348 -27.41 -9.21 -31.19
CA ASN A 348 -28.21 -8.27 -30.42
C ASN A 348 -29.07 -7.39 -31.34
N GLY A 349 -30.38 -7.66 -31.42
CA GLY A 349 -31.33 -6.85 -32.20
C GLY A 349 -32.79 -7.14 -31.84
N GLN A 350 -33.69 -6.18 -32.07
CA GLN A 350 -35.12 -6.36 -31.83
C GLN A 350 -35.74 -7.21 -32.95
N LEU A 351 -36.20 -8.42 -32.63
CA LEU A 351 -36.88 -9.30 -33.58
C LEU A 351 -38.38 -8.97 -33.70
N THR A 352 -38.98 -9.31 -34.83
CA THR A 352 -40.40 -9.06 -35.15
C THR A 352 -41.33 -10.01 -34.39
N GLN A 353 -42.64 -9.75 -34.40
CA GLN A 353 -43.60 -10.60 -33.69
C GLN A 353 -43.62 -12.04 -34.24
N GLN A 354 -43.55 -12.23 -35.55
CA GLN A 354 -43.44 -13.56 -36.20
C GLN A 354 -42.15 -14.33 -35.87
N SER A 355 -41.11 -13.69 -35.32
CA SER A 355 -39.87 -14.36 -34.94
C SER A 355 -39.79 -14.69 -33.45
N ARG A 356 -40.79 -14.30 -32.63
CA ARG A 356 -40.88 -14.70 -31.21
C ARG A 356 -41.20 -16.18 -31.06
N ASP A 357 -42.19 -16.67 -31.79
CA ASP A 357 -42.59 -18.08 -31.81
C ASP A 357 -41.39 -18.96 -32.23
N SER A 358 -40.58 -18.47 -33.18
CA SER A 358 -39.32 -19.08 -33.63
C SER A 358 -38.13 -18.98 -32.64
N THR A 359 -38.31 -18.36 -31.47
CA THR A 359 -37.33 -18.43 -30.37
C THR A 359 -37.66 -19.55 -29.40
N LEU A 360 -38.96 -19.83 -29.18
CA LEU A 360 -39.40 -20.91 -28.32
C LEU A 360 -39.05 -22.28 -28.92
N THR A 361 -39.36 -22.50 -30.20
CA THR A 361 -39.07 -23.77 -30.91
C THR A 361 -37.58 -24.07 -31.07
N VAL A 362 -36.73 -23.04 -31.02
CA VAL A 362 -35.26 -23.17 -31.00
C VAL A 362 -34.77 -23.57 -29.60
N PHE A 363 -35.40 -23.09 -28.54
CA PHE A 363 -35.01 -23.33 -27.15
C PHE A 363 -35.56 -24.65 -26.57
N GLU A 364 -36.80 -25.01 -26.95
CA GLU A 364 -37.57 -26.16 -26.47
C GLU A 364 -36.77 -27.48 -26.31
N PRO A 365 -35.92 -27.91 -27.29
CA PRO A 365 -35.20 -29.18 -27.16
C PRO A 365 -34.38 -29.33 -25.88
N LEU A 366 -33.79 -28.23 -25.37
CA LEU A 366 -32.92 -28.24 -24.18
C LEU A 366 -33.63 -28.71 -22.90
N CYS A 367 -34.97 -28.67 -22.87
CA CYS A 367 -35.77 -29.22 -21.77
C CYS A 367 -35.58 -30.74 -21.59
N GLY A 368 -35.06 -31.46 -22.59
CA GLY A 368 -34.73 -32.89 -22.45
C GLY A 368 -33.56 -33.21 -21.51
N LEU A 369 -32.77 -32.20 -21.09
CA LEU A 369 -31.56 -32.38 -20.27
C LEU A 369 -31.85 -32.55 -18.76
N CYS A 370 -32.58 -33.60 -18.39
CA CYS A 370 -33.08 -33.82 -17.02
C CYS A 370 -32.03 -33.90 -15.89
N LYS A 371 -30.74 -34.07 -16.20
CA LYS A 371 -29.62 -34.15 -15.21
C LYS A 371 -28.85 -32.83 -15.04
N LEU A 372 -29.33 -31.75 -15.65
CA LEU A 372 -28.63 -30.48 -15.67
C LEU A 372 -28.54 -29.85 -14.27
N ARG A 373 -27.35 -29.36 -13.92
CA ARG A 373 -26.97 -28.76 -12.64
C ARG A 373 -26.54 -27.31 -12.78
N GLU A 374 -25.90 -26.96 -13.88
CA GLU A 374 -25.51 -25.58 -14.20
C GLU A 374 -25.97 -25.23 -15.62
N PHE A 375 -26.82 -24.21 -15.76
CA PHE A 375 -27.29 -23.71 -17.05
C PHE A 375 -27.03 -22.20 -17.18
N THR A 376 -26.45 -21.80 -18.31
CA THR A 376 -26.33 -20.39 -18.72
C THR A 376 -26.70 -20.25 -20.19
N TYR A 377 -27.65 -19.36 -20.50
CA TYR A 377 -28.16 -19.16 -21.85
C TYR A 377 -28.30 -17.68 -22.15
N ASN A 378 -27.43 -17.15 -23.02
CA ASN A 378 -27.34 -15.72 -23.35
C ASN A 378 -28.04 -15.25 -24.65
N PRO A 379 -28.71 -16.08 -25.47
CA PRO A 379 -29.76 -15.60 -26.38
C PRO A 379 -30.93 -14.95 -25.62
N MET A 380 -31.89 -14.39 -26.36
CA MET A 380 -33.14 -13.85 -25.83
C MET A 380 -34.32 -14.80 -26.16
N PRO A 381 -34.54 -15.90 -25.42
CA PRO A 381 -35.70 -16.75 -25.62
C PRO A 381 -37.00 -16.02 -25.21
N THR A 382 -38.12 -16.37 -25.85
CA THR A 382 -39.45 -15.96 -25.37
C THR A 382 -39.87 -16.91 -24.24
N LEU A 383 -39.94 -16.40 -23.01
CA LEU A 383 -40.29 -17.16 -21.80
C LEU A 383 -41.39 -16.43 -21.03
N GLU A 384 -42.63 -16.82 -21.27
CA GLU A 384 -43.80 -16.35 -20.51
C GLU A 384 -44.01 -17.23 -19.26
N THR A 385 -44.71 -16.72 -18.23
CA THR A 385 -44.93 -17.42 -16.94
C THR A 385 -45.31 -18.89 -17.11
N GLY A 386 -46.36 -19.18 -17.89
CA GLY A 386 -46.83 -20.55 -18.10
C GLY A 386 -45.82 -21.49 -18.78
N ILE A 387 -44.87 -20.97 -19.56
CA ILE A 387 -43.78 -21.77 -20.16
C ILE A 387 -42.76 -22.13 -19.07
N VAL A 388 -42.43 -21.18 -18.20
CA VAL A 388 -41.49 -21.43 -17.09
C VAL A 388 -42.06 -22.45 -16.11
N GLU A 389 -43.36 -22.39 -15.83
CA GLU A 389 -44.04 -23.27 -14.87
C GLU A 389 -44.35 -24.67 -15.40
N LEU A 390 -44.86 -24.78 -16.64
CA LEU A 390 -45.33 -26.06 -17.19
C LEU A 390 -44.23 -26.86 -17.91
N LEU A 391 -43.21 -26.20 -18.45
CA LEU A 391 -42.17 -26.84 -19.27
C LEU A 391 -40.80 -26.83 -18.59
N LEU A 392 -40.32 -25.68 -18.12
CA LEU A 392 -38.94 -25.55 -17.61
C LEU A 392 -38.74 -26.07 -16.19
N ALA A 393 -39.53 -25.61 -15.22
CA ALA A 393 -39.36 -26.01 -13.83
C ALA A 393 -39.47 -27.55 -13.63
N PRO A 394 -40.39 -28.28 -14.27
CA PRO A 394 -40.45 -29.74 -14.19
C PRO A 394 -39.30 -30.47 -14.90
N ALA A 395 -38.65 -29.83 -15.89
CA ALA A 395 -37.63 -30.47 -16.71
C ALA A 395 -36.28 -30.66 -15.99
N TRP A 396 -35.88 -29.74 -15.10
CA TRP A 396 -34.54 -29.72 -14.50
C TRP A 396 -34.57 -29.79 -12.95
N PRO A 397 -34.89 -30.95 -12.35
CA PRO A 397 -34.99 -31.10 -10.89
C PRO A 397 -33.64 -31.06 -10.16
N GLU A 398 -32.53 -31.41 -10.82
CA GLU A 398 -31.17 -31.37 -10.24
C GLU A 398 -30.48 -29.99 -10.30
N ILE A 399 -31.13 -28.97 -10.89
CA ILE A 399 -30.51 -27.67 -11.19
C ILE A 399 -30.03 -26.95 -9.92
N ARG A 400 -28.86 -26.31 -10.02
CA ARG A 400 -28.19 -25.56 -8.94
C ARG A 400 -27.91 -24.11 -9.34
N VAL A 401 -27.43 -23.90 -10.57
CA VAL A 401 -27.21 -22.57 -11.15
C VAL A 401 -28.08 -22.45 -12.40
N PHE A 402 -28.99 -21.48 -12.43
CA PHE A 402 -29.89 -21.23 -13.55
C PHE A 402 -29.80 -19.76 -13.98
N ASN A 403 -29.27 -19.49 -15.18
CA ASN A 403 -28.95 -18.15 -15.64
C ASN A 403 -29.43 -17.88 -17.07
N ILE A 404 -30.52 -17.11 -17.22
CA ILE A 404 -31.01 -16.55 -18.49
C ILE A 404 -31.18 -15.03 -18.29
N PRO A 405 -30.13 -14.22 -18.48
CA PRO A 405 -30.13 -12.81 -18.07
C PRO A 405 -30.93 -11.89 -19.00
N LEU A 406 -31.41 -12.39 -20.13
CA LEU A 406 -32.17 -11.66 -21.14
C LEU A 406 -33.33 -12.53 -21.64
N VAL A 407 -34.53 -11.96 -21.73
CA VAL A 407 -35.76 -12.63 -22.20
C VAL A 407 -36.42 -11.72 -23.23
N GLN A 408 -37.11 -12.30 -24.22
CA GLN A 408 -37.90 -11.56 -25.20
C GLN A 408 -39.40 -11.65 -24.91
N GLY A 409 -40.15 -10.57 -25.17
CA GLY A 409 -41.60 -10.54 -24.97
C GLY A 409 -41.99 -10.01 -23.58
N PRO A 410 -43.15 -10.42 -23.02
CA PRO A 410 -43.51 -10.08 -21.65
C PRO A 410 -42.57 -10.81 -20.66
N CYS A 411 -42.27 -10.17 -19.54
CA CYS A 411 -41.39 -10.72 -18.51
C CYS A 411 -42.16 -11.71 -17.61
N PRO A 412 -41.56 -12.86 -17.21
CA PRO A 412 -42.15 -13.77 -16.23
C PRO A 412 -42.62 -13.05 -14.96
N THR A 413 -43.80 -13.40 -14.46
CA THR A 413 -44.31 -12.90 -13.18
C THR A 413 -43.64 -13.61 -11.99
N TYR A 414 -43.68 -12.97 -10.82
CA TYR A 414 -43.14 -13.49 -9.55
C TYR A 414 -43.66 -14.87 -9.10
N GLU A 415 -44.77 -15.33 -9.68
CA GLU A 415 -45.39 -16.64 -9.45
C GLU A 415 -44.43 -17.80 -9.80
N VAL A 416 -43.60 -17.64 -10.84
CA VAL A 416 -42.64 -18.68 -11.27
C VAL A 416 -41.66 -19.08 -10.17
N LEU A 417 -41.38 -18.20 -9.19
CA LEU A 417 -40.51 -18.50 -8.05
C LEU A 417 -41.09 -19.61 -7.17
N CYS A 418 -42.41 -19.71 -7.06
CA CYS A 418 -43.06 -20.75 -6.26
C CYS A 418 -42.96 -22.11 -6.95
N THR A 419 -43.15 -22.15 -8.25
CA THR A 419 -43.03 -23.38 -9.06
C THR A 419 -41.58 -23.84 -9.17
N LEU A 420 -40.61 -22.91 -9.33
CA LEU A 420 -39.17 -23.21 -9.25
C LEU A 420 -38.77 -23.74 -7.86
N ALA A 421 -39.23 -23.14 -6.75
CA ALA A 421 -38.91 -23.62 -5.40
C ALA A 421 -39.47 -25.02 -5.08
N LYS A 422 -40.55 -25.43 -5.77
CA LYS A 422 -41.14 -26.77 -5.64
C LYS A 422 -40.40 -27.81 -6.47
N CYS A 423 -40.08 -27.51 -7.72
CA CYS A 423 -39.48 -28.49 -8.64
C CYS A 423 -37.94 -28.57 -8.54
N CYS A 424 -37.27 -27.43 -8.37
CA CYS A 424 -35.81 -27.29 -8.47
C CYS A 424 -35.14 -27.23 -7.09
N THR A 425 -35.40 -28.23 -6.23
CA THR A 425 -35.05 -28.24 -4.78
C THR A 425 -33.56 -28.12 -4.43
N HIS A 426 -32.67 -28.06 -5.43
CA HIS A 426 -31.22 -27.91 -5.29
C HIS A 426 -30.68 -26.55 -5.78
N LEU A 427 -31.57 -25.66 -6.25
CA LEU A 427 -31.22 -24.36 -6.81
C LEU A 427 -30.56 -23.46 -5.76
N SER A 428 -29.29 -23.13 -5.99
CA SER A 428 -28.47 -22.24 -5.15
C SER A 428 -28.30 -20.85 -5.77
N GLU A 429 -28.36 -20.72 -7.10
CA GLU A 429 -28.17 -19.47 -7.82
C GLU A 429 -29.20 -19.33 -8.96
N LEU A 430 -29.98 -18.26 -8.94
CA LEU A 430 -31.01 -17.95 -9.94
C LEU A 430 -30.73 -16.57 -10.55
N SER A 431 -30.71 -16.47 -11.87
CA SER A 431 -30.48 -15.22 -12.60
C SER A 431 -31.40 -15.15 -13.82
N MET A 432 -32.56 -14.49 -13.68
CA MET A 432 -33.51 -14.28 -14.78
C MET A 432 -34.44 -13.08 -14.52
N PRO A 433 -34.86 -12.34 -15.57
CA PRO A 433 -35.87 -11.28 -15.43
C PRO A 433 -37.18 -11.83 -14.84
N ILE A 434 -37.61 -11.24 -13.72
CA ILE A 434 -38.86 -11.56 -13.00
C ILE A 434 -39.54 -10.24 -12.61
N ALA A 435 -40.79 -10.07 -13.03
CA ALA A 435 -41.62 -8.90 -12.76
C ALA A 435 -42.51 -9.10 -11.53
N PHE A 436 -42.59 -8.05 -10.70
CA PHE A 436 -43.51 -7.95 -9.56
C PHE A 436 -44.59 -6.90 -9.85
N PRO A 437 -45.83 -7.08 -9.33
CA PRO A 437 -46.89 -6.11 -9.51
C PRO A 437 -46.55 -4.77 -8.83
N SER A 438 -46.90 -3.68 -9.51
CA SER A 438 -46.71 -2.31 -9.02
C SER A 438 -47.93 -1.72 -8.31
N ASP A 439 -49.07 -2.40 -8.36
CA ASP A 439 -50.29 -2.04 -7.63
C ASP A 439 -50.25 -2.49 -6.16
N ASP A 440 -51.26 -2.08 -5.38
CA ASP A 440 -51.36 -2.36 -3.95
C ASP A 440 -51.91 -3.75 -3.60
N ALA A 441 -52.18 -4.63 -4.58
CA ALA A 441 -52.72 -5.97 -4.30
C ALA A 441 -51.81 -6.76 -3.36
N PRO A 442 -52.34 -7.59 -2.44
CA PRO A 442 -51.50 -8.46 -1.62
C PRO A 442 -50.78 -9.48 -2.52
N LEU A 443 -49.46 -9.64 -2.32
CA LEU A 443 -48.75 -10.80 -2.86
C LEU A 443 -49.30 -12.06 -2.15
N GLY A 444 -49.45 -13.16 -2.88
CA GLY A 444 -49.97 -14.41 -2.31
C GLY A 444 -49.02 -15.01 -1.26
N ASP A 445 -49.38 -14.87 0.02
CA ASP A 445 -48.65 -15.44 1.18
C ASP A 445 -49.17 -16.86 1.53
N ASP A 446 -50.00 -17.48 0.67
CA ASP A 446 -50.55 -18.85 0.78
C ASP A 446 -49.48 -19.95 0.54
N HIS A 447 -48.25 -19.69 0.93
CA HIS A 447 -47.08 -20.52 0.67
C HIS A 447 -46.42 -20.86 2.01
N GLY A 448 -46.63 -22.10 2.48
CA GLY A 448 -46.01 -22.59 3.72
C GLY A 448 -44.48 -22.45 3.67
N PRO A 449 -43.81 -22.29 4.82
CA PRO A 449 -42.43 -21.82 4.90
C PRO A 449 -41.45 -22.76 4.18
N PHE A 450 -41.01 -22.34 2.98
CA PHE A 450 -40.02 -23.07 2.20
C PHE A 450 -38.64 -22.87 2.81
N SER A 451 -38.03 -23.93 3.37
CA SER A 451 -36.63 -23.90 3.81
C SER A 451 -35.65 -24.08 2.64
N HIS A 452 -35.86 -23.34 1.54
CA HIS A 452 -35.17 -23.55 0.27
C HIS A 452 -33.75 -22.96 0.28
N LYS A 453 -32.77 -23.71 -0.24
CA LYS A 453 -31.32 -23.41 -0.14
C LYS A 453 -30.79 -22.41 -1.17
N LEU A 454 -31.65 -21.53 -1.70
CA LEU A 454 -31.24 -20.49 -2.65
C LEU A 454 -30.35 -19.47 -1.94
N ARG A 455 -29.24 -19.08 -2.57
CA ARG A 455 -28.22 -18.16 -2.03
C ARG A 455 -28.07 -16.89 -2.86
N ILE A 456 -28.17 -16.99 -4.18
CA ILE A 456 -28.05 -15.84 -5.09
C ILE A 456 -29.33 -15.73 -5.91
N LEU A 457 -29.92 -14.55 -5.92
CA LEU A 457 -31.04 -14.19 -6.79
C LEU A 457 -30.68 -12.96 -7.61
N SER A 458 -30.86 -13.02 -8.93
CA SER A 458 -30.65 -11.88 -9.82
C SER A 458 -31.84 -11.71 -10.76
N SER A 459 -32.40 -10.50 -10.81
CA SER A 459 -33.46 -10.12 -11.74
C SER A 459 -33.00 -8.98 -12.65
N PRO A 460 -32.13 -9.28 -13.64
CA PRO A 460 -31.57 -8.26 -14.51
C PRO A 460 -32.66 -7.57 -15.35
N ASN A 461 -32.50 -6.26 -15.56
CA ASN A 461 -33.38 -5.41 -16.36
C ASN A 461 -34.83 -5.25 -15.87
N THR A 462 -35.19 -5.74 -14.67
CA THR A 462 -36.50 -5.49 -14.04
C THR A 462 -36.42 -4.39 -12.98
N SER A 463 -37.58 -3.87 -12.56
CA SER A 463 -37.66 -2.88 -11.48
C SER A 463 -38.75 -3.24 -10.46
N VAL A 464 -38.52 -2.86 -9.20
CA VAL A 464 -39.44 -3.11 -8.08
C VAL A 464 -39.78 -1.78 -7.40
N SER A 465 -41.02 -1.62 -6.95
CA SER A 465 -41.48 -0.46 -6.15
C SER A 465 -41.85 -0.82 -4.70
N ARG A 466 -42.40 -2.01 -4.46
CA ARG A 466 -42.95 -2.44 -3.16
C ARG A 466 -41.94 -3.25 -2.34
N PHE A 467 -40.79 -2.63 -2.05
CA PHE A 467 -39.59 -3.30 -1.52
C PHE A 467 -39.86 -4.20 -0.30
N ALA A 468 -40.60 -3.72 0.69
CA ALA A 468 -40.89 -4.47 1.92
C ALA A 468 -41.79 -5.70 1.70
N SER A 469 -42.77 -5.61 0.79
CA SER A 469 -43.64 -6.74 0.43
C SER A 469 -42.85 -7.82 -0.33
N VAL A 470 -42.03 -7.41 -1.29
CA VAL A 470 -41.17 -8.32 -2.07
C VAL A 470 -40.10 -8.96 -1.16
N ALA A 471 -39.48 -8.19 -0.27
CA ALA A 471 -38.52 -8.72 0.69
C ALA A 471 -39.14 -9.73 1.67
N ARG A 472 -40.36 -9.48 2.17
CA ARG A 472 -41.10 -10.48 2.97
C ARG A 472 -41.37 -11.78 2.22
N TYR A 473 -41.88 -11.68 0.99
CA TYR A 473 -42.18 -12.83 0.13
C TYR A 473 -40.91 -13.67 -0.14
N LEU A 474 -39.80 -13.01 -0.52
CA LEU A 474 -38.52 -13.68 -0.75
C LEU A 474 -37.91 -14.27 0.53
N ASP A 475 -38.00 -13.57 1.67
CA ASP A 475 -37.51 -14.07 2.96
C ASP A 475 -38.31 -15.30 3.45
N GLY A 476 -39.64 -15.30 3.25
CA GLY A 476 -40.52 -16.44 3.55
C GLY A 476 -40.20 -17.69 2.72
N MET A 477 -39.82 -17.51 1.45
CA MET A 477 -39.55 -18.60 0.52
C MET A 477 -38.09 -19.07 0.44
N PHE A 478 -37.13 -18.17 0.68
CA PHE A 478 -35.70 -18.42 0.45
C PHE A 478 -34.85 -17.94 1.64
N PRO A 479 -34.85 -18.66 2.79
CA PRO A 479 -34.27 -18.18 4.04
C PRO A 479 -32.74 -18.02 4.07
N PHE A 480 -32.06 -18.51 3.03
CA PHE A 480 -30.61 -18.65 2.96
C PHE A 480 -29.98 -17.76 1.88
N LEU A 481 -30.72 -16.76 1.37
CA LEU A 481 -30.18 -15.75 0.45
C LEU A 481 -28.98 -15.01 1.08
N VAL A 482 -27.98 -14.76 0.25
CA VAL A 482 -26.70 -14.12 0.58
C VAL A 482 -26.45 -12.91 -0.33
N SER A 483 -26.98 -12.92 -1.55
CA SER A 483 -27.08 -11.72 -2.41
C SER A 483 -28.34 -11.73 -3.26
N ILE A 484 -28.88 -10.53 -3.51
CA ILE A 484 -30.08 -10.25 -4.29
C ILE A 484 -29.77 -9.04 -5.19
N SER A 485 -29.79 -9.20 -6.51
CA SER A 485 -29.47 -8.13 -7.47
C SER A 485 -30.52 -7.96 -8.56
N GLY A 486 -30.50 -6.83 -9.28
CA GLY A 486 -31.38 -6.61 -10.41
C GLY A 486 -31.26 -5.21 -10.99
N GLY A 487 -32.32 -4.69 -11.60
CA GLY A 487 -32.44 -3.27 -11.93
C GLY A 487 -32.90 -2.42 -10.75
N GLN A 488 -33.56 -1.28 -11.03
CA GLN A 488 -33.95 -0.28 -10.03
C GLN A 488 -34.89 -0.87 -8.96
N GLY A 489 -34.53 -0.75 -7.68
CA GLY A 489 -35.36 -1.16 -6.55
C GLY A 489 -34.92 -2.46 -5.87
N TRP A 490 -34.04 -3.24 -6.50
CA TRP A 490 -33.56 -4.51 -5.95
C TRP A 490 -32.54 -4.33 -4.82
N ASP A 491 -31.81 -3.22 -4.81
CA ASP A 491 -30.88 -2.84 -3.74
C ASP A 491 -31.59 -2.57 -2.40
N GLN A 492 -32.82 -2.03 -2.42
CA GLN A 492 -33.65 -1.93 -1.21
C GLN A 492 -34.16 -3.31 -0.74
N VAL A 493 -34.45 -4.22 -1.66
CA VAL A 493 -34.90 -5.59 -1.34
C VAL A 493 -33.76 -6.41 -0.70
N GLU A 494 -32.52 -6.30 -1.21
CA GLU A 494 -31.34 -6.95 -0.64
C GLU A 494 -31.10 -6.54 0.82
N SER A 495 -31.08 -5.23 1.10
CA SER A 495 -30.96 -4.68 2.45
C SER A 495 -32.06 -5.21 3.40
N ILE A 496 -33.34 -5.17 3.01
CA ILE A 496 -34.43 -5.59 3.90
C ILE A 496 -34.35 -7.10 4.24
N VAL A 497 -33.99 -7.96 3.27
CA VAL A 497 -33.86 -9.41 3.54
C VAL A 497 -32.67 -9.69 4.45
N LEU A 498 -31.49 -9.15 4.13
CA LEU A 498 -30.25 -9.47 4.84
C LEU A 498 -30.11 -8.78 6.20
N GLU A 499 -30.55 -7.52 6.32
CA GLU A 499 -30.31 -6.67 7.50
C GLU A 499 -31.50 -6.63 8.47
N ALA A 500 -32.72 -6.91 8.02
CA ALA A 500 -33.92 -6.91 8.88
C ALA A 500 -34.55 -8.29 9.05
N CYS A 501 -34.89 -8.99 7.96
CA CYS A 501 -35.69 -10.21 8.07
C CYS A 501 -34.90 -11.41 8.63
N GLN A 502 -33.70 -11.68 8.08
CA GLN A 502 -32.87 -12.78 8.59
C GLN A 502 -32.44 -12.63 10.07
N PRO A 503 -32.02 -11.45 10.57
CA PRO A 503 -31.68 -11.29 11.99
C PRO A 503 -32.87 -11.52 12.93
N VAL A 504 -34.07 -11.03 12.58
CA VAL A 504 -35.29 -11.27 13.37
C VAL A 504 -35.60 -12.77 13.44
N ARG A 505 -35.50 -13.49 12.31
CA ARG A 505 -35.72 -14.95 12.28
C ARG A 505 -34.69 -15.72 13.13
N ARG A 506 -33.43 -15.25 13.16
CA ARG A 506 -32.37 -15.84 14.00
C ARG A 506 -32.66 -15.62 15.48
N ASP A 507 -33.06 -14.42 15.90
CA ASP A 507 -33.43 -14.15 17.31
C ASP A 507 -34.65 -14.98 17.75
N GLN A 508 -35.70 -15.06 16.93
CA GLN A 508 -36.86 -15.93 17.18
C GLN A 508 -36.47 -17.41 17.33
N THR A 509 -35.58 -17.91 16.47
CA THR A 509 -35.08 -19.30 16.55
C THR A 509 -34.26 -19.54 17.82
N MET A 510 -33.49 -18.55 18.27
CA MET A 510 -32.69 -18.64 19.50
C MET A 510 -33.57 -18.61 20.76
N ARG A 511 -34.60 -17.73 20.81
CA ARG A 511 -35.57 -17.71 21.91
C ARG A 511 -36.38 -19.01 22.00
N GLY A 512 -36.82 -19.55 20.86
CA GLY A 512 -37.54 -20.83 20.83
C GLY A 512 -36.74 -21.96 21.47
N LYS A 513 -35.44 -22.08 21.14
CA LYS A 513 -34.54 -23.09 21.72
C LYS A 513 -34.19 -22.85 23.20
N GLN A 514 -34.32 -21.63 23.71
CA GLN A 514 -34.16 -21.35 25.14
C GLN A 514 -35.42 -21.71 25.95
N ALA A 515 -36.61 -21.67 25.35
CA ALA A 515 -37.86 -21.99 26.03
C ALA A 515 -38.04 -23.49 26.37
N GLU A 516 -37.37 -24.39 25.64
CA GLU A 516 -37.47 -25.85 25.85
C GLU A 516 -36.56 -26.39 26.98
N CYS A 517 -35.71 -25.56 27.60
CA CYS A 517 -34.58 -26.01 28.44
C CYS A 517 -34.65 -25.59 29.93
N LEU A 518 -35.84 -25.37 30.52
CA LEU A 518 -35.99 -25.03 31.94
C LEU A 518 -37.07 -25.86 32.67
N PRO A 519 -36.73 -26.59 33.75
CA PRO A 519 -37.70 -27.19 34.68
C PRO A 519 -38.23 -26.16 35.71
N PRO A 520 -39.34 -26.46 36.42
CA PRO A 520 -39.97 -25.54 37.37
C PRO A 520 -39.22 -25.43 38.72
N ALA A 521 -39.62 -24.45 39.55
CA ALA A 521 -38.91 -24.04 40.76
C ALA A 521 -39.74 -24.18 42.06
N GLU A 522 -39.08 -24.63 43.13
CA GLU A 522 -39.54 -24.69 44.53
C GLU A 522 -38.35 -24.30 45.44
N THR A 523 -38.33 -23.15 46.14
CA THR A 523 -38.85 -22.78 47.50
C THR A 523 -37.82 -22.85 48.65
N MET A 524 -37.68 -21.72 49.38
CA MET A 524 -37.18 -21.59 50.79
C MET A 524 -35.69 -21.92 51.08
N SER A 525 -35.02 -21.37 52.12
CA SER A 525 -35.37 -20.37 53.16
C SER A 525 -34.10 -19.73 53.79
N ASP A 526 -34.20 -18.43 54.13
CA ASP A 526 -33.78 -17.69 55.35
C ASP A 526 -32.38 -17.83 56.04
N GLU A 527 -31.89 -16.68 56.57
CA GLU A 527 -30.95 -16.46 57.70
C GLU A 527 -29.47 -16.97 57.59
N GLU A 528 -28.39 -16.34 58.09
CA GLU A 528 -28.01 -15.07 58.80
C GLU A 528 -26.70 -14.54 58.13
N GLY A 529 -26.11 -13.35 58.38
CA GLY A 529 -26.31 -12.25 59.34
C GLY A 529 -25.29 -11.11 59.09
N LEU A 530 -25.24 -10.10 59.98
CA LEU A 530 -24.43 -8.85 59.86
C LEU A 530 -22.98 -9.04 60.41
N ASN A 531 -21.99 -8.15 60.22
CA ASN A 531 -21.95 -6.76 59.70
C ASN A 531 -20.68 -6.56 58.79
N ASP A 532 -19.87 -5.47 58.69
CA ASP A 532 -19.68 -4.17 59.38
C ASP A 532 -19.00 -3.11 58.45
N ASP A 533 -18.68 -1.92 58.97
CA ASP A 533 -18.24 -0.69 58.26
C ASP A 533 -16.72 -0.57 57.91
N THR A 534 -16.39 0.21 56.87
CA THR A 534 -15.82 1.58 57.03
C THR A 534 -15.68 2.35 55.70
N ASP A 535 -15.99 3.66 55.77
CA ASP A 535 -15.85 4.68 54.72
C ASP A 535 -14.38 5.12 54.51
N ASP A 536 -14.05 5.64 53.33
CA ASP A 536 -13.26 6.87 53.25
C ASP A 536 -13.42 7.57 51.87
N THR A 537 -13.86 8.83 51.88
CA THR A 537 -14.11 9.63 50.67
C THR A 537 -13.04 10.69 50.45
N LEU A 538 -12.03 10.38 49.62
CA LEU A 538 -11.00 11.34 49.21
C LEU A 538 -11.02 11.62 47.69
N GLY A 539 -11.40 12.84 47.34
CA GLY A 539 -11.42 13.32 45.96
C GLY A 539 -10.01 13.58 45.42
N GLY A 540 -9.65 12.94 44.30
CA GLY A 540 -8.45 13.28 43.54
C GLY A 540 -8.61 14.63 42.85
N GLN A 541 -7.86 15.64 43.28
CA GLN A 541 -7.82 16.94 42.61
C GLN A 541 -7.10 16.83 41.26
N ASP A 542 -7.72 17.32 40.19
CA ASP A 542 -7.05 17.56 38.90
C ASP A 542 -5.96 18.61 39.09
N TRP A 543 -4.72 18.17 39.33
CA TRP A 543 -3.58 19.07 39.37
C TRP A 543 -3.08 19.35 37.94
N PRO A 544 -3.03 20.61 37.48
CA PRO A 544 -2.41 20.90 36.19
C PRO A 544 -0.93 20.49 36.24
N PRO A 545 -0.38 19.88 35.17
CA PRO A 545 1.00 19.41 35.14
C PRO A 545 1.95 20.58 35.43
N SER A 546 2.97 20.34 36.26
CA SER A 546 3.87 21.42 36.69
C SER A 546 4.62 22.03 35.50
N GLU A 547 5.07 23.28 35.60
CA GLU A 547 5.87 23.91 34.53
C GLU A 547 7.08 23.07 34.11
N LYS A 548 7.66 22.28 35.02
CA LYS A 548 8.78 21.38 34.72
C LYS A 548 8.35 20.17 33.89
N GLU A 549 7.15 19.63 34.13
CA GLU A 549 6.57 18.53 33.35
C GLU A 549 6.02 19.03 32.01
N VAL A 550 5.41 20.21 31.97
CA VAL A 550 5.01 20.89 30.73
C VAL A 550 6.25 21.24 29.89
N ALA A 551 7.35 21.70 30.51
CA ALA A 551 8.61 21.95 29.83
C ALA A 551 9.27 20.65 29.35
N ALA A 552 9.24 19.57 30.13
CA ALA A 552 9.75 18.25 29.71
C ALA A 552 8.92 17.66 28.57
N ALA A 553 7.58 17.71 28.64
CA ALA A 553 6.69 17.29 27.58
C ALA A 553 6.85 18.16 26.33
N SER A 554 7.02 19.48 26.47
CA SER A 554 7.32 20.42 25.38
C SER A 554 8.71 20.19 24.78
N LEU A 555 9.70 19.79 25.59
CA LEU A 555 11.04 19.42 25.11
C LEU A 555 10.97 18.10 24.33
N ILE A 556 10.28 17.09 24.84
CA ILE A 556 10.05 15.81 24.15
C ILE A 556 9.25 16.05 22.87
N GLN A 557 8.21 16.89 22.88
CA GLN A 557 7.44 17.29 21.70
C GLN A 557 8.33 18.03 20.70
N ARG A 558 9.13 19.01 21.13
CA ARG A 558 10.03 19.80 20.26
C ARG A 558 11.17 18.94 19.70
N VAL A 559 11.67 17.96 20.44
CA VAL A 559 12.65 16.96 19.98
C VAL A 559 12.00 15.94 19.05
N TYR A 560 10.79 15.45 19.33
CA TYR A 560 10.07 14.49 18.48
C TYR A 560 9.60 15.13 17.16
N ARG A 561 9.04 16.35 17.21
CA ARG A 561 8.70 17.15 16.03
C ARG A 561 9.97 17.58 15.27
N LYS A 562 11.08 17.92 15.94
CA LYS A 562 12.40 18.03 15.27
C LYS A 562 12.75 16.71 14.58
N VAL A 563 12.74 15.57 15.27
CA VAL A 563 13.09 14.26 14.71
C VAL A 563 12.14 13.83 13.58
N LEU A 564 10.88 14.27 13.54
CA LEU A 564 9.96 14.01 12.43
C LEU A 564 10.18 14.94 11.23
N CYS A 565 10.36 16.25 11.42
CA CYS A 565 10.79 17.15 10.34
C CYS A 565 12.15 16.69 9.80
N HIS A 566 13.12 16.47 10.68
CA HIS A 566 14.43 15.93 10.35
C HIS A 566 14.34 14.52 9.74
N ARG A 567 13.30 13.69 9.97
CA ARG A 567 13.10 12.44 9.21
C ARG A 567 12.43 12.64 7.85
N ARG A 568 11.57 13.66 7.67
CA ARG A 568 11.07 14.08 6.35
C ARG A 568 12.18 14.78 5.52
N ASP A 569 13.15 15.46 6.15
CA ASP A 569 14.21 16.25 5.49
C ASP A 569 15.61 15.59 5.41
N VAL A 570 16.04 14.83 6.44
CA VAL A 570 17.31 14.05 6.40
C VAL A 570 17.17 12.77 5.57
N ALA A 571 15.94 12.40 5.20
CA ALA A 571 15.69 11.57 4.01
C ALA A 571 16.30 12.19 2.72
N LYS A 572 16.77 13.44 2.75
CA LYS A 572 17.53 14.11 1.69
C LYS A 572 18.90 14.67 2.13
N ARG A 573 19.09 15.16 3.37
CA ARG A 573 20.34 15.87 3.77
C ARG A 573 20.80 15.64 5.22
N GLY A 574 21.81 14.79 5.47
CA GLY A 574 22.53 14.74 6.75
C GLY A 574 23.74 13.79 6.75
N ILE A 575 24.82 14.14 7.47
CA ILE A 575 26.15 13.51 7.34
C ILE A 575 26.12 11.99 7.60
N ALA A 576 25.51 11.53 8.70
CA ALA A 576 25.42 10.09 8.98
C ALA A 576 24.63 9.32 7.92
N ALA A 577 23.55 9.91 7.39
CA ALA A 577 22.76 9.33 6.31
C ALA A 577 23.52 9.35 4.97
N GLN A 578 24.34 10.37 4.71
CA GLN A 578 25.22 10.45 3.53
C GLN A 578 26.36 9.43 3.60
N ILE A 579 27.01 9.28 4.75
CA ILE A 579 28.04 8.26 5.00
C ILE A 579 27.45 6.86 4.85
N TYR A 580 26.31 6.57 5.49
CA TYR A 580 25.62 5.29 5.34
C TYR A 580 25.16 5.04 3.90
N ALA A 581 24.63 6.05 3.21
CA ALA A 581 24.26 5.94 1.79
C ALA A 581 25.48 5.63 0.91
N SER A 582 26.63 6.29 1.15
CA SER A 582 27.89 5.96 0.48
C SER A 582 28.36 4.54 0.79
N CYS A 583 28.30 4.08 2.05
CA CYS A 583 28.54 2.67 2.36
C CYS A 583 27.62 1.76 1.54
N THR A 584 26.30 1.96 1.53
CA THR A 584 25.38 1.12 0.75
C THR A 584 25.59 1.18 -0.77
N LYS A 585 26.11 2.30 -1.31
CA LYS A 585 26.48 2.43 -2.72
C LYS A 585 27.73 1.64 -3.09
N GLU A 586 28.72 1.59 -2.20
CA GLU A 586 30.00 0.92 -2.45
C GLU A 586 29.98 -0.58 -2.05
N VAL A 587 28.91 -1.09 -1.43
CA VAL A 587 28.72 -2.54 -1.14
C VAL A 587 29.04 -3.46 -2.34
N PRO A 588 28.64 -3.16 -3.60
CA PRO A 588 28.98 -4.00 -4.76
C PRO A 588 30.49 -4.11 -5.03
N ARG A 589 31.32 -3.20 -4.51
CA ARG A 589 32.79 -3.21 -4.68
C ARG A 589 33.51 -4.09 -3.66
N LEU A 590 32.81 -4.61 -2.64
CA LEU A 590 33.37 -5.56 -1.67
C LEU A 590 33.49 -6.99 -2.22
N GLY A 591 33.11 -7.21 -3.47
CA GLY A 591 33.00 -8.54 -4.06
C GLY A 591 31.81 -9.33 -3.52
N ASP A 592 31.69 -10.56 -4.00
CA ASP A 592 30.40 -11.23 -4.09
C ASP A 592 30.05 -12.09 -2.87
N ASN A 593 30.98 -12.22 -1.92
CA ASN A 593 30.73 -12.79 -0.60
C ASN A 593 31.66 -12.16 0.48
N PRO A 594 31.39 -10.92 0.93
CA PRO A 594 32.22 -10.27 1.95
C PRO A 594 31.98 -10.82 3.37
N GLY A 595 31.10 -11.81 3.54
CA GLY A 595 30.88 -12.54 4.78
C GLY A 595 30.69 -11.66 6.02
N LEU A 596 31.59 -11.80 6.99
CA LEU A 596 31.59 -10.98 8.21
C LEU A 596 32.03 -9.52 7.97
N TYR A 597 32.84 -9.25 6.93
CA TYR A 597 33.30 -7.90 6.61
C TYR A 597 32.15 -6.99 6.19
N LEU A 598 31.13 -7.52 5.48
CA LEU A 598 29.91 -6.76 5.14
C LEU A 598 29.19 -6.24 6.40
N ARG A 599 29.20 -7.02 7.49
CA ARG A 599 28.60 -6.62 8.77
C ARG A 599 29.37 -5.48 9.44
N PHE A 600 30.70 -5.46 9.31
CA PHE A 600 31.53 -4.34 9.75
C PHE A 600 31.30 -3.11 8.87
N PHE A 601 31.25 -3.29 7.55
CA PHE A 601 31.14 -2.22 6.55
C PHE A 601 29.79 -1.49 6.55
N LEU A 602 28.68 -2.18 6.88
CA LEU A 602 27.34 -1.58 6.94
C LEU A 602 26.85 -1.24 8.36
N GLY A 603 27.55 -1.66 9.41
CA GLY A 603 27.23 -1.30 10.79
C GLY A 603 28.32 -0.42 11.42
N PRO A 604 29.32 -1.01 12.11
CA PRO A 604 30.43 -0.30 12.77
C PRO A 604 31.20 0.75 11.96
N LEU A 605 31.42 0.55 10.65
CA LEU A 605 32.21 1.47 9.81
C LEU A 605 31.56 2.85 9.63
N PRO A 606 30.26 2.98 9.27
CA PRO A 606 29.53 4.24 9.32
C PRO A 606 29.74 5.05 10.61
N HIS A 607 29.72 4.41 11.78
CA HIS A 607 29.92 5.10 13.07
C HIS A 607 31.33 5.68 13.22
N ILE A 608 32.38 4.94 12.85
CA ILE A 608 33.76 5.46 12.93
C ILE A 608 34.01 6.58 11.91
N LEU A 609 33.35 6.52 10.74
CA LEU A 609 33.41 7.57 9.72
C LEU A 609 32.73 8.86 10.18
N VAL A 610 31.57 8.77 10.85
CA VAL A 610 30.91 9.93 11.49
C VAL A 610 31.81 10.55 12.55
N CYS A 611 32.50 9.75 13.37
CA CYS A 611 33.49 10.24 14.34
C CYS A 611 34.64 10.99 13.66
N LEU A 612 35.24 10.41 12.62
CA LEU A 612 36.38 11.00 11.90
C LEU A 612 36.00 12.27 11.14
N GLU A 613 34.83 12.32 10.49
CA GLU A 613 34.30 13.53 9.85
C GLU A 613 34.12 14.67 10.88
N THR A 614 33.56 14.34 12.04
CA THR A 614 33.34 15.31 13.12
C THR A 614 34.65 15.85 13.69
N VAL A 615 35.64 14.98 13.94
CA VAL A 615 36.97 15.38 14.40
C VAL A 615 37.72 16.19 13.34
N CYS A 616 37.62 15.84 12.06
CA CYS A 616 38.13 16.66 10.96
C CYS A 616 37.54 18.08 10.98
N ASN A 617 36.23 18.22 11.19
CA ASN A 617 35.59 19.54 11.17
C ASN A 617 35.91 20.38 12.42
N GLU A 618 35.91 19.79 13.63
CA GLU A 618 36.28 20.52 14.84
C GLU A 618 37.78 20.86 14.88
N THR A 619 38.69 19.95 14.51
CA THR A 619 40.14 20.29 14.43
C THR A 619 40.41 21.41 13.44
N ARG A 620 39.72 21.45 12.28
CA ARG A 620 39.80 22.57 11.32
C ARG A 620 39.25 23.87 11.90
N SER A 621 38.17 23.82 12.67
CA SER A 621 37.58 24.96 13.40
C SER A 621 38.55 25.53 14.44
N GLN A 622 39.08 24.68 15.32
CA GLN A 622 40.04 25.07 16.36
C GLN A 622 41.37 25.56 15.77
N ARG A 623 41.86 24.97 14.67
CA ARG A 623 43.07 25.46 13.96
C ARG A 623 42.88 26.87 13.41
N LYS A 624 41.66 27.22 12.92
CA LYS A 624 41.31 28.59 12.49
C LYS A 624 41.25 29.55 13.70
N LYS A 625 40.64 29.15 14.82
CA LYS A 625 40.55 29.95 16.05
C LYS A 625 41.94 30.23 16.64
N THR A 626 42.78 29.21 16.78
CA THR A 626 44.14 29.31 17.35
C THR A 626 45.05 30.15 16.46
N ASN A 627 45.00 30.01 15.12
CA ASN A 627 45.75 30.89 14.20
C ASN A 627 45.30 32.36 14.31
N LYS A 628 43.99 32.63 14.47
CA LYS A 628 43.49 34.00 14.74
C LYS A 628 44.01 34.58 16.07
N ARG A 629 44.17 33.76 17.12
CA ARG A 629 44.80 34.18 18.41
C ARG A 629 46.30 34.42 18.26
N LEU A 630 47.02 33.52 17.60
CA LEU A 630 48.49 33.59 17.42
C LEU A 630 48.93 34.85 16.66
N ARG A 631 48.07 35.43 15.82
CA ARG A 631 48.23 36.73 15.15
C ARG A 631 47.98 37.97 16.03
N LYS A 632 47.50 37.81 17.26
CA LYS A 632 47.12 38.88 18.21
C LYS A 632 47.74 38.67 19.61
N CYS A 633 48.81 37.89 19.67
CA CYS A 633 49.37 37.31 20.89
C CYS A 633 50.53 38.17 21.45
N SER A 634 50.67 38.23 22.77
CA SER A 634 51.90 38.71 23.44
C SER A 634 53.07 37.73 23.21
N PRO A 635 54.33 38.11 23.47
CA PRO A 635 55.46 37.19 23.34
C PRO A 635 55.30 35.92 24.19
N ASP A 636 54.86 36.07 25.44
CA ASP A 636 54.91 34.99 26.45
C ASP A 636 53.84 33.90 26.26
N GLU A 637 52.69 34.24 25.66
CA GLU A 637 51.66 33.26 25.25
C GLU A 637 51.99 32.56 23.91
N LYS A 638 52.95 33.09 23.14
CA LYS A 638 53.09 32.78 21.71
C LYS A 638 53.53 31.34 21.44
N ASP A 639 54.48 30.85 22.22
CA ASP A 639 55.06 29.52 22.04
C ASP A 639 54.08 28.43 22.47
N ALA A 640 53.40 28.61 23.62
CA ALA A 640 52.33 27.71 24.07
C ALA A 640 51.16 27.65 23.08
N LEU A 641 50.78 28.77 22.45
CA LEU A 641 49.78 28.78 21.38
C LEU A 641 50.30 28.18 20.07
N HIS A 642 51.61 28.20 19.81
CA HIS A 642 52.24 27.56 18.66
C HIS A 642 52.28 26.03 18.80
N ASP A 643 52.61 25.54 20.00
CA ASP A 643 52.55 24.11 20.33
C ASP A 643 51.12 23.58 20.24
N LEU A 644 50.15 24.28 20.85
CA LEU A 644 48.73 23.94 20.73
C LEU A 644 48.26 23.95 19.27
N TRP A 645 48.66 24.95 18.47
CA TRP A 645 48.35 24.99 17.04
C TRP A 645 48.95 23.80 16.29
N THR A 646 50.17 23.41 16.63
CA THR A 646 50.90 22.28 16.02
C THR A 646 50.24 20.94 16.38
N GLN A 647 49.86 20.74 17.65
CA GLN A 647 49.10 19.56 18.08
C GLN A 647 47.75 19.44 17.34
N ILE A 648 46.97 20.53 17.26
CA ILE A 648 45.70 20.56 16.52
C ILE A 648 45.92 20.30 15.02
N ASN A 649 47.00 20.84 14.44
CA ASN A 649 47.33 20.64 13.03
C ASN A 649 47.69 19.17 12.73
N ASN A 650 48.48 18.54 13.61
CA ASN A 650 48.86 17.13 13.50
C ASN A 650 47.64 16.21 13.67
N ALA A 651 46.74 16.52 14.62
CA ALA A 651 45.48 15.79 14.80
C ALA A 651 44.57 15.88 13.56
N ASN A 652 44.43 17.06 12.94
CA ASN A 652 43.69 17.23 11.68
C ASN A 652 44.32 16.42 10.51
N GLN A 653 45.65 16.35 10.43
CA GLN A 653 46.33 15.55 9.42
C GLN A 653 46.10 14.05 9.63
N ALA A 654 46.21 13.56 10.87
CA ALA A 654 45.93 12.17 11.23
C ALA A 654 44.46 11.79 10.94
N ALA A 655 43.50 12.63 11.36
CA ALA A 655 42.08 12.42 11.11
C ALA A 655 41.77 12.39 9.60
N THR A 656 42.30 13.35 8.83
CA THR A 656 42.10 13.40 7.37
C THR A 656 42.76 12.19 6.66
N LYS A 657 43.88 11.66 7.19
CA LYS A 657 44.55 10.46 6.67
C LYS A 657 43.74 9.19 6.92
N LEU A 658 43.19 9.02 8.14
CA LEU A 658 42.30 7.92 8.49
C LEU A 658 40.97 7.98 7.72
N GLN A 659 40.34 9.16 7.67
CA GLN A 659 39.12 9.43 6.90
C GLN A 659 39.28 9.06 5.41
N LYS A 660 40.45 9.31 4.81
CA LYS A 660 40.76 8.89 3.44
C LYS A 660 40.97 7.37 3.30
N LYS A 661 41.65 6.72 4.25
CA LYS A 661 41.87 5.26 4.23
C LYS A 661 40.57 4.47 4.38
N LEU A 662 39.73 4.87 5.33
CA LEU A 662 38.46 4.23 5.71
C LEU A 662 37.25 4.70 4.90
N ASN A 663 37.47 5.57 3.90
CA ASN A 663 36.40 6.06 3.04
C ASN A 663 35.73 4.89 2.29
N PRO A 664 34.39 4.82 2.17
CA PRO A 664 33.73 3.66 1.55
C PRO A 664 34.21 3.33 0.13
N SER A 665 34.64 4.33 -0.65
CA SER A 665 35.16 4.17 -2.01
C SER A 665 36.66 3.81 -2.09
N SER A 666 37.31 3.62 -0.94
CA SER A 666 38.73 3.29 -0.82
C SER A 666 39.01 1.84 -1.21
N ALA A 667 39.99 1.63 -2.10
CA ALA A 667 40.51 0.31 -2.48
C ALA A 667 41.14 -0.50 -1.32
N PHE A 668 41.20 0.08 -0.12
CA PHE A 668 41.42 -0.68 1.11
C PHE A 668 40.32 -1.73 1.35
N HIS A 669 39.05 -1.38 1.13
CA HIS A 669 37.90 -2.23 1.46
C HIS A 669 37.71 -3.39 0.49
N GLU A 670 38.19 -3.27 -0.75
CA GLU A 670 38.21 -4.33 -1.77
C GLU A 670 39.00 -5.58 -1.30
N ARG A 671 39.90 -5.43 -0.32
CA ARG A 671 40.64 -6.55 0.30
C ARG A 671 39.90 -7.27 1.43
N CYS A 672 38.79 -6.72 1.94
CA CYS A 672 38.00 -7.26 3.05
C CYS A 672 38.78 -7.68 4.34
N ASP A 673 39.96 -7.11 4.61
CA ASP A 673 40.76 -7.47 5.79
C ASP A 673 40.20 -6.84 7.07
N GLY A 674 39.46 -7.63 7.85
CA GLY A 674 38.93 -7.25 9.16
C GLY A 674 40.00 -6.99 10.24
N LYS A 675 41.21 -7.55 10.11
CA LYS A 675 42.34 -7.32 11.04
C LYS A 675 43.04 -6.00 10.74
N GLU A 676 43.24 -5.66 9.46
CA GLU A 676 43.74 -4.33 9.08
C GLU A 676 42.69 -3.25 9.41
N LEU A 677 41.40 -3.52 9.20
CA LEU A 677 40.31 -2.63 9.61
C LEU A 677 40.29 -2.40 11.13
N GLY A 678 40.46 -3.46 11.93
CA GLY A 678 40.56 -3.34 13.40
C GLY A 678 41.67 -2.40 13.84
N LYS A 679 42.87 -2.53 13.27
CA LYS A 679 44.00 -1.62 13.56
C LYS A 679 43.71 -0.16 13.22
N LEU A 680 43.04 0.10 12.09
CA LEU A 680 42.67 1.48 11.69
C LEU A 680 41.60 2.09 12.60
N VAL A 681 40.71 1.27 13.17
CA VAL A 681 39.71 1.69 14.17
C VAL A 681 40.37 1.92 15.53
N GLU A 682 41.36 1.12 15.91
CA GLU A 682 42.20 1.35 17.10
C GLU A 682 43.04 2.63 16.96
N GLU A 683 43.65 2.89 15.79
CA GLU A 683 44.37 4.13 15.45
C GLU A 683 43.42 5.35 15.55
N ALA A 684 42.19 5.23 15.04
CA ALA A 684 41.17 6.27 15.16
C ALA A 684 40.71 6.49 16.62
N ASN A 685 40.46 5.42 17.39
CA ASN A 685 40.07 5.52 18.81
C ASN A 685 41.17 6.19 19.66
N SER A 686 42.44 5.86 19.40
CA SER A 686 43.58 6.54 20.02
C SER A 686 43.67 8.02 19.63
N LEU A 687 43.35 8.36 18.38
CA LEU A 687 43.34 9.75 17.91
C LEU A 687 42.23 10.58 18.55
N VAL A 688 40.99 10.06 18.65
CA VAL A 688 39.90 10.78 19.35
C VAL A 688 40.24 10.98 20.83
N SER A 689 40.87 9.97 21.46
CA SER A 689 41.29 10.02 22.87
C SER A 689 42.47 10.97 23.14
N SER A 690 43.24 11.36 22.11
CA SER A 690 44.43 12.22 22.24
C SER A 690 44.25 13.64 21.70
N LEU A 691 43.00 14.09 21.50
CA LEU A 691 42.72 15.46 21.08
C LEU A 691 43.05 16.47 22.18
N PRO A 692 43.75 17.58 21.88
CA PRO A 692 44.08 18.63 22.86
C PRO A 692 42.89 19.53 23.22
N PHE A 693 41.66 19.10 22.93
CA PHE A 693 40.40 19.75 23.26
C PHE A 693 39.27 18.71 23.28
N LYS A 694 38.23 18.94 24.07
CA LYS A 694 37.03 18.07 24.08
C LYS A 694 36.16 18.36 22.84
N PRO A 695 35.69 17.34 22.08
CA PRO A 695 34.76 17.54 20.98
C PRO A 695 33.45 18.22 21.39
N SER A 696 32.80 18.88 20.43
CA SER A 696 31.54 19.63 20.62
C SER A 696 30.29 18.75 20.61
N SER A 697 30.39 17.51 20.13
CA SER A 697 29.39 16.44 20.28
C SER A 697 29.96 15.30 21.11
N ASP A 698 29.09 14.53 21.77
CA ASP A 698 29.52 13.28 22.39
C ASP A 698 29.71 12.20 21.31
N LEU A 699 30.94 11.73 21.17
CA LEU A 699 31.32 10.66 20.23
C LEU A 699 31.41 9.30 20.92
N SER A 700 31.17 9.21 22.24
CA SER A 700 31.37 8.01 23.04
C SER A 700 30.57 6.81 22.52
N ASP A 701 29.29 7.00 22.17
CA ASP A 701 28.42 5.91 21.74
C ASP A 701 28.79 5.38 20.34
N ASP A 702 28.98 6.26 19.35
CA ASP A 702 29.42 5.89 18.00
C ASP A 702 30.81 5.23 18.02
N LEU A 703 31.74 5.76 18.82
CA LEU A 703 33.09 5.22 18.96
C LEU A 703 33.10 3.88 19.71
N HIS A 704 32.24 3.71 20.72
CA HIS A 704 32.04 2.42 21.40
C HIS A 704 31.43 1.38 20.46
N LEU A 705 30.39 1.74 19.69
CA LEU A 705 29.76 0.86 18.70
C LEU A 705 30.76 0.42 17.61
N ALA A 706 31.53 1.36 17.07
CA ALA A 706 32.57 1.08 16.08
C ALA A 706 33.67 0.16 16.64
N THR A 707 34.26 0.55 17.78
CA THR A 707 35.40 -0.16 18.37
C THR A 707 34.99 -1.56 18.82
N LYS A 708 33.89 -1.70 19.56
CA LYS A 708 33.36 -3.00 20.02
C LYS A 708 32.94 -3.87 18.85
N GLY A 709 32.25 -3.31 17.86
CA GLY A 709 31.75 -4.05 16.70
C GLY A 709 32.83 -4.66 15.83
N ILE A 710 34.02 -4.06 15.76
CA ILE A 710 35.13 -4.52 14.92
C ILE A 710 36.22 -5.26 15.74
N THR A 711 36.69 -4.70 16.86
CA THR A 711 37.83 -5.26 17.62
C THR A 711 37.46 -6.51 18.43
N SER A 712 36.20 -6.64 18.87
CA SER A 712 35.75 -7.78 19.69
C SER A 712 35.46 -9.06 18.87
N ALA A 713 35.68 -9.04 17.56
CA ALA A 713 35.37 -10.14 16.64
C ALA A 713 36.25 -11.40 16.78
N LYS A 714 37.16 -11.48 17.77
CA LYS A 714 38.09 -12.60 17.99
C LYS A 714 37.44 -13.91 18.48
N LEU A 715 36.11 -13.99 18.62
CA LEU A 715 35.40 -15.12 19.24
C LEU A 715 34.69 -16.09 18.28
N PHE A 716 34.75 -15.89 16.96
CA PHE A 716 34.05 -16.75 15.98
C PHE A 716 35.00 -17.53 15.05
N GLN A 717 35.87 -18.36 15.63
CA GLN A 717 36.63 -19.38 14.89
C GLN A 717 36.51 -20.81 15.48
N TYR A 718 35.53 -21.03 16.38
CA TYR A 718 35.23 -22.35 16.95
C TYR A 718 33.75 -22.70 16.76
N ASN A 719 33.46 -23.53 15.75
CA ASN A 719 32.33 -24.49 15.73
C ASN A 719 32.36 -25.39 14.47
N ARG A 720 33.38 -26.26 14.41
CA ARG A 720 33.22 -27.63 13.88
C ARG A 720 33.62 -28.58 15.02
N SER A 721 32.92 -29.71 15.15
CA SER A 721 32.99 -30.68 16.25
C SER A 721 32.62 -30.15 17.66
N LEU A 722 32.03 -31.03 18.46
CA LEU A 722 31.49 -30.77 19.81
C LEU A 722 32.54 -31.05 20.91
N VAL A 723 32.45 -30.30 22.02
CA VAL A 723 32.88 -30.65 23.40
C VAL A 723 34.40 -30.99 23.55
N CYS A 724 35.19 -30.31 24.39
CA CYS A 724 34.91 -29.94 25.78
C CYS A 724 35.66 -28.67 26.24
N VAL A 725 35.25 -28.11 27.37
CA VAL A 725 35.88 -26.94 27.98
C VAL A 725 37.06 -27.36 28.87
N LYS A 726 38.19 -26.64 28.77
CA LYS A 726 39.26 -26.67 29.78
C LYS A 726 39.53 -25.23 30.24
N ILE A 727 39.13 -24.90 31.46
CA ILE A 727 39.36 -23.59 32.08
C ILE A 727 40.80 -23.54 32.60
N THR A 728 41.56 -22.53 32.20
CA THR A 728 42.86 -22.23 32.80
C THR A 728 42.65 -21.29 33.98
N LEU A 729 42.85 -21.77 35.20
CA LEU A 729 42.92 -20.94 36.40
C LEU A 729 44.38 -20.84 36.85
N ASP A 730 45.01 -19.70 36.53
CA ASP A 730 45.99 -19.09 37.44
C ASP A 730 45.20 -18.70 38.72
N ARG A 731 45.72 -18.81 39.94
CA ARG A 731 47.14 -18.97 40.35
C ARG A 731 47.27 -19.54 41.78
N THR A 732 48.53 -19.74 42.18
CA THR A 732 49.06 -19.89 43.56
C THR A 732 48.75 -21.17 44.36
N SER A 733 49.85 -21.81 44.79
CA SER A 733 50.03 -22.63 46.01
C SER A 733 49.03 -23.75 46.31
N PHE A 734 49.38 -24.98 45.90
CA PHE A 734 49.49 -26.11 46.84
C PHE A 734 50.69 -26.99 46.42
N SER A 735 51.26 -27.73 47.37
CA SER A 735 52.57 -28.39 47.17
C SER A 735 52.52 -29.56 46.17
N THR A 736 53.61 -29.74 45.42
CA THR A 736 53.82 -30.89 44.54
C THR A 736 54.38 -32.09 45.32
N ASP A 737 53.66 -32.50 46.35
CA ASP A 737 53.93 -33.70 47.14
C ASP A 737 52.81 -34.73 46.93
N ASN A 738 53.17 -36.01 46.92
CA ASN A 738 52.28 -37.16 46.71
C ASN A 738 51.65 -37.28 45.31
N LEU A 739 52.46 -37.66 44.31
CA LEU A 739 52.12 -38.80 43.44
C LEU A 739 53.36 -39.36 42.70
N SER A 740 54.44 -39.58 43.45
CA SER A 740 55.70 -40.17 42.97
C SER A 740 55.65 -41.70 42.89
N HIS A 741 54.68 -42.27 42.16
CA HIS A 741 54.57 -43.71 41.94
C HIS A 741 54.07 -44.04 40.53
N GLY A 742 54.67 -45.07 39.91
CA GLY A 742 54.04 -45.79 38.80
C GLY A 742 54.29 -45.26 37.38
N THR A 743 55.53 -44.91 37.02
CA THR A 743 55.95 -45.07 35.62
C THR A 743 55.89 -46.57 35.30
N LEU A 744 54.83 -47.00 34.60
CA LEU A 744 54.65 -48.38 34.14
C LEU A 744 55.65 -48.70 33.03
N SER A 745 56.90 -48.97 33.42
CA SER A 745 57.89 -49.60 32.55
C SER A 745 57.50 -51.06 32.33
N PHE A 746 56.90 -51.34 31.18
CA PHE A 746 56.79 -52.70 30.65
C PHE A 746 58.14 -53.42 30.76
N SER A 747 58.16 -54.66 31.25
CA SER A 747 59.41 -55.42 31.37
C SER A 747 60.03 -55.64 29.98
N PRO A 748 61.36 -55.80 29.88
CA PRO A 748 62.02 -56.07 28.60
C PRO A 748 61.38 -57.23 27.82
N ASP A 749 60.89 -58.23 28.54
CA ASP A 749 60.27 -59.45 28.04
C ASP A 749 58.90 -59.16 27.45
N THR A 750 58.06 -58.36 28.13
CA THR A 750 56.78 -57.90 27.55
C THR A 750 56.97 -57.00 26.32
N LEU A 751 58.08 -56.25 26.24
CA LEU A 751 58.47 -55.49 25.04
C LEU A 751 59.14 -56.34 23.95
N ALA A 752 59.51 -57.59 24.25
CA ALA A 752 59.95 -58.59 23.27
C ALA A 752 58.75 -59.37 22.71
N LEU A 753 57.80 -59.79 23.57
CA LEU A 753 56.51 -60.39 23.17
C LEU A 753 55.65 -59.43 22.32
N LEU A 754 55.84 -58.11 22.44
CA LEU A 754 55.22 -57.13 21.53
C LEU A 754 55.92 -57.02 20.15
N LYS A 755 56.94 -57.82 19.87
CA LYS A 755 57.72 -57.82 18.62
C LYS A 755 57.79 -59.19 17.90
N CYS A 756 57.35 -60.26 18.54
CA CYS A 756 57.14 -61.57 17.93
C CYS A 756 55.69 -62.03 18.14
N ASN A 757 55.20 -62.96 17.31
CA ASN A 757 53.86 -63.53 17.46
C ASN A 757 53.87 -64.84 18.29
N ASP A 758 54.88 -65.01 19.15
CA ASP A 758 54.99 -66.17 20.02
C ASP A 758 53.98 -66.08 21.16
N SER A 759 53.39 -67.21 21.56
CA SER A 759 52.44 -67.22 22.68
C SER A 759 53.18 -67.02 24.01
N PRO A 760 52.74 -66.09 24.88
CA PRO A 760 53.33 -65.90 26.20
C PRO A 760 53.30 -67.21 27.02
N LEU A 761 54.38 -67.47 27.75
CA LEU A 761 54.44 -68.57 28.72
C LEU A 761 53.45 -68.31 29.86
N GLU A 762 52.94 -69.37 30.50
CA GLU A 762 51.83 -69.23 31.45
C GLU A 762 52.16 -68.32 32.65
N ALA A 763 53.43 -68.25 33.07
CA ALA A 763 53.90 -67.32 34.10
C ALA A 763 53.88 -65.84 33.64
N GLU A 764 54.18 -65.58 32.37
CA GLU A 764 54.11 -64.25 31.75
C GLU A 764 52.66 -63.83 31.55
N ARG A 765 51.81 -64.78 31.14
CA ARG A 765 50.35 -64.61 31.00
C ARG A 765 49.70 -64.22 32.33
N LEU A 766 50.02 -64.91 33.43
CA LEU A 766 49.56 -64.55 34.78
C LEU A 766 50.04 -63.16 35.22
N SER A 767 51.28 -62.80 34.88
CA SER A 767 51.85 -61.47 35.18
C SER A 767 51.16 -60.35 34.40
N LEU A 768 50.84 -60.57 33.12
CA LEU A 768 50.09 -59.63 32.28
C LEU A 768 48.66 -59.43 32.76
N LEU A 769 47.96 -60.50 33.19
CA LEU A 769 46.61 -60.41 33.78
C LEU A 769 46.60 -59.63 35.11
N ALA A 770 47.67 -59.70 35.91
CA ALA A 770 47.83 -58.87 37.10
C ALA A 770 48.03 -57.38 36.77
N ILE A 771 48.77 -57.06 35.70
CA ILE A 771 48.93 -55.68 35.20
C ILE A 771 47.61 -55.16 34.61
N GLU A 772 46.86 -55.98 33.87
CA GLU A 772 45.55 -55.62 33.31
C GLU A 772 44.54 -55.28 34.42
N SER A 773 44.36 -56.18 35.40
CA SER A 773 43.41 -55.98 36.51
C SER A 773 43.72 -54.73 37.34
N SER A 774 44.97 -54.54 37.75
CA SER A 774 45.39 -53.33 38.48
C SER A 774 45.26 -52.04 37.66
N SER A 775 45.50 -52.09 36.35
CA SER A 775 45.30 -50.94 35.45
C SER A 775 43.82 -50.57 35.28
N LEU A 776 42.93 -51.57 35.18
CA LEU A 776 41.48 -51.37 35.11
C LEU A 776 40.93 -50.77 36.40
N GLU A 777 41.41 -51.22 37.56
CA GLU A 777 41.03 -50.68 38.87
C GLU A 777 41.44 -49.20 39.00
N LEU A 778 42.68 -48.85 38.61
CA LEU A 778 43.16 -47.46 38.59
C LEU A 778 42.34 -46.56 37.63
N LEU A 779 41.98 -47.07 36.46
CA LEU A 779 41.11 -46.37 35.50
C LEU A 779 39.70 -46.13 36.07
N SER A 780 39.16 -47.05 36.87
CA SER A 780 37.83 -46.88 37.49
C SER A 780 37.81 -45.71 38.49
N VAL A 781 38.82 -45.63 39.38
CA VAL A 781 38.96 -44.57 40.38
C VAL A 781 39.20 -43.20 39.74
N LEU A 782 39.95 -43.15 38.62
CA LEU A 782 40.13 -41.91 37.86
C LEU A 782 38.83 -41.46 37.19
N LYS A 783 38.03 -42.39 36.68
CA LYS A 783 36.74 -42.08 36.05
C LYS A 783 35.72 -41.53 37.06
N GLU A 784 35.58 -42.16 38.22
CA GLU A 784 34.68 -41.69 39.29
C GLU A 784 35.01 -40.24 39.73
N LYS A 785 36.28 -39.90 39.83
CA LYS A 785 36.73 -38.52 40.15
C LYS A 785 36.41 -37.53 39.03
N ILE A 786 36.52 -37.93 37.76
CA ILE A 786 36.14 -37.10 36.61
C ILE A 786 34.62 -36.84 36.64
N ASP A 787 33.81 -37.88 36.85
CA ASP A 787 32.35 -37.78 36.84
C ASP A 787 31.84 -36.88 37.99
N ASN A 788 32.41 -37.00 39.20
CA ASN A 788 32.13 -36.09 40.33
C ASN A 788 32.43 -34.62 40.01
N VAL A 789 33.59 -34.33 39.40
CA VAL A 789 33.99 -32.96 39.03
C VAL A 789 33.07 -32.39 37.93
N GLN A 790 32.66 -33.21 36.96
CA GLN A 790 31.67 -32.81 35.95
C GLN A 790 30.30 -32.49 36.56
N GLN A 791 29.83 -33.29 37.52
CA GLN A 791 28.56 -33.05 38.21
C GLN A 791 28.56 -31.75 39.02
N MET A 792 29.67 -31.46 39.73
CA MET A 792 29.81 -30.21 40.48
C MET A 792 29.93 -28.98 39.54
N LEU A 793 30.66 -29.08 38.43
CA LEU A 793 30.73 -28.03 37.42
C LEU A 793 29.36 -27.71 36.82
N LYS A 794 28.56 -28.75 36.50
CA LYS A 794 27.19 -28.57 36.01
C LYS A 794 26.31 -27.78 36.99
N THR A 795 26.37 -28.14 38.27
CA THR A 795 25.59 -27.47 39.34
C THR A 795 25.93 -25.97 39.44
N LEU A 796 27.20 -25.59 39.26
CA LEU A 796 27.63 -24.19 39.25
C LEU A 796 27.14 -23.43 38.01
N LEU A 797 27.14 -24.06 36.83
CA LEU A 797 26.63 -23.47 35.59
C LEU A 797 25.10 -23.25 35.65
N ASP A 798 24.35 -24.23 36.18
CA ASP A 798 22.91 -24.10 36.42
C ASP A 798 22.60 -22.93 37.38
N GLY A 799 23.42 -22.77 38.43
CA GLY A 799 23.37 -21.62 39.34
C GLY A 799 23.64 -20.28 38.65
N GLN A 800 24.68 -20.21 37.81
CA GLN A 800 25.04 -19.00 37.05
C GLN A 800 23.91 -18.59 36.08
N ALA A 801 23.29 -19.55 35.40
CA ALA A 801 22.16 -19.31 34.51
C ALA A 801 20.96 -18.71 35.28
N LYS A 802 20.64 -19.28 36.45
CA LYS A 802 19.55 -18.81 37.32
C LYS A 802 19.76 -17.36 37.82
N VAL A 803 20.97 -17.03 38.28
CA VAL A 803 21.32 -15.66 38.71
C VAL A 803 21.26 -14.67 37.53
N THR A 804 21.72 -15.08 36.35
CA THR A 804 21.70 -14.23 35.14
C THR A 804 20.26 -13.94 34.69
N GLY A 805 19.37 -14.94 34.72
CA GLY A 805 17.94 -14.75 34.43
C GLY A 805 17.27 -13.78 35.39
N ASN A 806 17.53 -13.90 36.71
CA ASN A 806 17.00 -12.99 37.72
C ASN A 806 17.45 -11.54 37.50
N LEU A 807 18.73 -11.32 37.14
CA LEU A 807 19.26 -9.98 36.86
C LEU A 807 18.62 -9.33 35.63
N LEU A 808 18.35 -10.12 34.57
CA LEU A 808 17.65 -9.64 33.38
C LEU A 808 16.18 -9.30 33.68
N ALA A 809 15.50 -10.13 34.48
CA ALA A 809 14.13 -9.84 34.92
C ALA A 809 14.05 -8.54 35.74
N ALA A 810 14.97 -8.33 36.70
CA ALA A 810 15.05 -7.11 37.48
C ALA A 810 15.29 -5.86 36.60
N LYS A 811 16.25 -5.93 35.65
CA LYS A 811 16.50 -4.83 34.71
C LYS A 811 15.31 -4.52 33.80
N ALA A 812 14.55 -5.54 33.39
CA ALA A 812 13.34 -5.33 32.60
C ALA A 812 12.21 -4.68 33.44
N LEU A 813 12.05 -5.05 34.71
CA LEU A 813 11.07 -4.45 35.61
C LEU A 813 11.37 -2.97 35.90
N LEU A 814 12.64 -2.62 36.10
CA LEU A 814 13.12 -1.25 36.38
C LEU A 814 13.22 -0.34 35.14
N HIS A 815 12.70 -0.74 33.98
CA HIS A 815 12.85 0.02 32.74
C HIS A 815 11.99 1.31 32.73
N PRO A 816 12.54 2.52 32.48
CA PRO A 816 11.85 3.81 32.68
C PRO A 816 10.51 3.98 31.96
N ILE A 817 10.29 3.28 30.84
CA ILE A 817 9.01 3.32 30.11
C ILE A 817 7.82 2.83 30.96
N ARG A 818 8.07 2.06 32.03
CA ARG A 818 7.06 1.54 32.97
C ARG A 818 6.58 2.62 33.96
N SER A 819 7.42 3.58 34.34
CA SER A 819 7.11 4.61 35.34
C SER A 819 6.55 5.93 34.78
N VAL A 820 6.37 6.05 33.46
CA VAL A 820 5.72 7.24 32.85
C VAL A 820 4.22 7.28 33.22
N PRO A 821 3.64 8.42 33.62
CA PRO A 821 2.19 8.54 33.85
C PRO A 821 1.34 8.28 32.59
N ASP A 822 0.10 7.82 32.77
CA ASP A 822 -0.81 7.49 31.66
C ASP A 822 -1.24 8.74 30.86
N ASP A 823 -1.26 9.94 31.45
CA ASP A 823 -1.56 11.22 30.78
C ASP A 823 -0.41 11.70 29.89
N VAL A 824 0.83 11.54 30.35
CA VAL A 824 2.03 11.84 29.54
C VAL A 824 2.11 10.86 28.35
N ARG A 825 1.74 9.59 28.55
CA ARG A 825 1.59 8.61 27.45
C ARG A 825 0.49 9.06 26.46
N SER A 826 -0.68 9.48 26.96
CA SER A 826 -1.78 10.01 26.14
C SER A 826 -1.36 11.22 25.30
N TYR A 827 -0.66 12.18 25.90
CA TYR A 827 -0.12 13.36 25.23
C TYR A 827 0.89 12.98 24.13
N ILE A 828 1.81 12.05 24.40
CA ILE A 828 2.75 11.52 23.39
C ILE A 828 1.99 10.85 22.23
N PHE A 829 0.99 10.01 22.53
CA PHE A 829 0.18 9.34 21.50
C PHE A 829 -0.62 10.32 20.64
N SER A 830 -0.95 11.51 21.14
CA SER A 830 -1.64 12.54 20.35
C SER A 830 -0.82 13.06 19.15
N PHE A 831 0.51 12.92 19.18
CA PHE A 831 1.41 13.24 18.05
C PHE A 831 1.70 12.03 17.13
N CYS A 832 1.09 10.88 17.40
CA CYS A 832 1.21 9.67 16.59
C CYS A 832 -0.06 9.40 15.76
N VAL A 833 -1.20 9.97 16.15
CA VAL A 833 -2.46 9.96 15.38
C VAL A 833 -2.59 11.24 14.56
N HIS A 834 -3.50 11.25 13.58
CA HIS A 834 -3.75 12.44 12.77
C HIS A 834 -4.34 13.60 13.57
N GLU A 835 -3.69 14.76 13.50
CA GLU A 835 -4.25 16.00 14.00
C GLU A 835 -5.33 16.51 13.02
N VAL A 836 -6.22 17.39 13.49
CA VAL A 836 -7.28 18.02 12.67
C VAL A 836 -6.72 18.67 11.41
N TYR A 837 -5.50 19.21 11.49
CA TYR A 837 -4.79 19.87 10.39
C TYR A 837 -4.54 18.92 9.21
N ASP A 838 -4.16 17.66 9.49
CA ASP A 838 -3.78 16.67 8.49
C ASP A 838 -4.98 16.29 7.62
N LEU A 839 -6.11 15.96 8.27
CA LEU A 839 -7.36 15.60 7.57
C LEU A 839 -7.87 16.73 6.66
N LEU A 840 -7.68 17.99 7.06
CA LEU A 840 -8.14 19.17 6.32
C LEU A 840 -7.17 19.62 5.21
N LYS A 841 -5.85 19.50 5.40
CA LYS A 841 -4.86 20.00 4.42
C LYS A 841 -4.17 18.93 3.58
N GLU A 842 -3.83 17.75 4.11
CA GLU A 842 -3.12 16.74 3.30
C GLU A 842 -4.00 16.26 2.14
N LYS A 843 -3.41 16.16 0.95
CA LYS A 843 -4.11 15.74 -0.27
C LYS A 843 -4.63 14.31 -0.12
N ASP A 844 -3.78 13.42 0.38
CA ASP A 844 -3.97 11.98 0.46
C ASP A 844 -3.76 11.52 1.91
N ALA A 845 -4.71 11.85 2.79
CA ALA A 845 -4.64 11.47 4.21
C ALA A 845 -4.91 9.96 4.37
N PRO A 846 -4.13 9.24 5.21
CA PRO A 846 -4.33 7.81 5.47
C PRO A 846 -5.75 7.43 5.91
N ASN A 847 -6.10 6.17 5.68
CA ASN A 847 -7.37 5.57 6.06
C ASN A 847 -7.41 5.27 7.57
N SER A 848 -8.41 5.77 8.30
CA SER A 848 -8.55 5.55 9.75
C SER A 848 -8.97 4.12 10.11
N LEU A 849 -9.43 3.33 9.15
CA LEU A 849 -9.76 1.90 9.32
C LEU A 849 -8.58 0.97 8.99
N ASP A 850 -7.42 1.50 8.59
CA ASP A 850 -6.19 0.70 8.45
C ASP A 850 -5.64 0.32 9.84
N SER A 851 -5.77 -0.96 10.18
CA SER A 851 -5.31 -1.51 11.47
C SER A 851 -3.79 -1.43 11.70
N HIS A 852 -3.02 -1.17 10.64
CA HIS A 852 -1.57 -0.94 10.70
C HIS A 852 -1.20 0.53 10.97
N LYS A 853 -2.16 1.43 11.23
CA LYS A 853 -1.93 2.82 11.64
C LYS A 853 -2.28 3.07 13.12
N PRO A 854 -1.70 4.08 13.76
CA PRO A 854 -2.23 4.64 15.00
C PRO A 854 -3.67 5.16 14.78
N PRO A 855 -4.58 5.05 15.77
CA PRO A 855 -4.35 4.56 17.13
C PRO A 855 -4.28 3.03 17.28
N TRP A 856 -4.67 2.24 16.27
CA TRP A 856 -4.75 0.78 16.36
C TRP A 856 -3.43 0.13 16.79
N THR A 857 -2.32 0.45 16.13
CA THR A 857 -1.00 -0.11 16.46
C THR A 857 -0.52 0.24 17.88
N LEU A 858 -0.80 1.45 18.36
CA LEU A 858 -0.48 1.85 19.74
C LEU A 858 -1.21 0.99 20.77
N SER A 859 -2.46 0.60 20.47
CA SER A 859 -3.25 -0.29 21.33
C SER A 859 -2.72 -1.74 21.35
N GLN A 860 -1.88 -2.14 20.40
CA GLN A 860 -1.37 -3.51 20.28
C GLN A 860 -0.11 -3.75 21.13
N VAL A 861 0.73 -2.71 21.36
CA VAL A 861 2.07 -2.82 21.97
C VAL A 861 2.11 -3.51 23.34
N CYS A 862 1.28 -3.09 24.30
CA CYS A 862 1.20 -3.75 25.61
C CYS A 862 -0.12 -3.43 26.34
N ARG A 863 -0.44 -4.16 27.42
CA ARG A 863 -1.67 -3.94 28.22
C ARG A 863 -1.80 -2.50 28.76
N SER A 864 -0.70 -1.85 29.14
CA SER A 864 -0.76 -0.47 29.66
C SER A 864 -1.03 0.55 28.55
N TRP A 865 -0.34 0.43 27.40
CA TRP A 865 -0.58 1.29 26.25
C TRP A 865 -2.01 1.11 25.70
N ARG A 866 -2.49 -0.14 25.67
CA ARG A 866 -3.89 -0.46 25.34
C ARG A 866 -4.88 0.27 26.24
N ARG A 867 -4.66 0.29 27.57
CA ARG A 867 -5.53 1.03 28.50
C ARG A 867 -5.62 2.51 28.13
N VAL A 868 -4.46 3.18 28.00
CA VAL A 868 -4.38 4.62 27.66
C VAL A 868 -5.02 4.94 26.32
N VAL A 869 -4.74 4.14 25.29
CA VAL A 869 -5.28 4.36 23.94
C VAL A 869 -6.80 4.14 23.90
N LEU A 870 -7.35 3.27 24.75
CA LEU A 870 -8.80 3.04 24.86
C LEU A 870 -9.52 4.05 25.77
N SER A 871 -8.84 4.68 26.73
CA SER A 871 -9.42 5.74 27.57
C SER A 871 -9.36 7.12 26.90
N ALA A 872 -8.32 7.40 26.12
CA ALA A 872 -8.07 8.69 25.49
C ALA A 872 -8.94 8.91 24.22
N ALA A 873 -10.21 9.27 24.43
CA ALA A 873 -11.18 9.56 23.35
C ALA A 873 -10.68 10.61 22.33
N SER A 874 -9.80 11.52 22.75
CA SER A 874 -9.14 12.53 21.91
C SER A 874 -8.27 11.95 20.80
N LEU A 875 -7.88 10.67 20.86
CA LEU A 875 -7.13 9.95 19.82
C LEU A 875 -8.03 9.41 18.69
N TRP A 876 -9.34 9.34 18.90
CA TRP A 876 -10.31 8.71 17.98
C TRP A 876 -11.22 9.70 17.23
N ARG A 877 -11.09 11.01 17.51
CA ARG A 877 -11.95 12.08 16.96
C ARG A 877 -11.73 12.43 15.47
N CYS A 878 -10.65 11.92 14.86
CA CYS A 878 -10.28 12.19 13.46
C CYS A 878 -10.55 10.93 12.64
N ILE A 879 -11.58 10.95 11.78
CA ILE A 879 -12.03 9.78 11.01
C ILE A 879 -11.92 10.08 9.51
N SER A 880 -11.01 9.39 8.82
CA SER A 880 -10.77 9.48 7.39
C SER A 880 -11.19 8.17 6.72
N LEU A 881 -12.21 8.23 5.87
CA LEU A 881 -12.77 7.10 5.13
C LEU A 881 -12.55 7.27 3.63
N ASP A 882 -12.01 6.23 3.00
CA ASP A 882 -11.85 6.13 1.56
C ASP A 882 -12.59 4.88 1.05
N PHE A 883 -13.75 5.11 0.45
CA PHE A 883 -14.68 4.09 -0.04
C PHE A 883 -14.23 3.45 -1.37
N GLU A 884 -13.06 3.80 -1.91
CA GLU A 884 -12.41 2.96 -2.91
C GLU A 884 -11.91 1.64 -2.30
N HIS A 885 -11.51 1.65 -1.01
CA HIS A 885 -10.85 0.53 -0.34
C HIS A 885 -11.81 -0.51 0.29
N TYR A 886 -13.11 -0.22 0.37
CA TYR A 886 -14.09 -1.07 1.07
C TYR A 886 -15.03 -1.85 0.14
N ARG A 887 -14.66 -1.99 -1.14
CA ARG A 887 -15.57 -2.50 -2.19
C ARG A 887 -15.58 -4.01 -2.37
N GLU A 888 -14.61 -4.72 -1.81
CA GLU A 888 -14.60 -6.18 -1.87
C GLU A 888 -15.43 -6.74 -0.71
N PRO A 889 -16.46 -7.60 -0.97
CA PRO A 889 -17.46 -7.95 0.04
C PRO A 889 -16.93 -8.60 1.34
N GLY A 890 -15.75 -9.24 1.29
CA GLY A 890 -15.23 -10.06 2.40
C GLY A 890 -15.03 -9.29 3.71
N ASP A 891 -14.48 -8.07 3.65
CA ASP A 891 -14.10 -7.29 4.84
C ASP A 891 -15.12 -6.22 5.23
N VAL A 892 -16.28 -6.14 4.57
CA VAL A 892 -17.26 -5.06 4.78
C VAL A 892 -17.73 -4.98 6.24
N HIS A 893 -17.99 -6.14 6.88
CA HIS A 893 -18.36 -6.21 8.29
C HIS A 893 -17.21 -5.83 9.24
N LEU A 894 -15.95 -6.14 8.89
CA LEU A 894 -14.77 -5.77 9.68
C LEU A 894 -14.58 -4.25 9.67
N HIS A 895 -14.70 -3.62 8.51
CA HIS A 895 -14.66 -2.16 8.37
C HIS A 895 -15.81 -1.48 9.13
N LEU A 896 -17.03 -2.02 9.06
CA LEU A 896 -18.19 -1.52 9.81
C LEU A 896 -17.99 -1.61 11.33
N PHE A 897 -17.45 -2.74 11.82
CA PHE A 897 -17.11 -2.94 13.22
C PHE A 897 -16.00 -1.98 13.69
N MET A 898 -14.95 -1.79 12.91
CA MET A 898 -13.87 -0.84 13.24
C MET A 898 -14.34 0.61 13.24
N LEU A 899 -15.20 1.02 12.30
CA LEU A 899 -15.83 2.35 12.29
C LEU A 899 -16.71 2.57 13.54
N SER A 900 -17.51 1.56 13.90
CA SER A 900 -18.34 1.58 15.11
C SER A 900 -17.48 1.73 16.37
N LEU A 901 -16.36 0.99 16.46
CA LEU A 901 -15.37 1.13 17.53
C LEU A 901 -14.72 2.51 17.58
N CYS A 902 -14.40 3.12 16.43
CA CYS A 902 -13.86 4.49 16.39
C CYS A 902 -14.84 5.50 17.01
N ILE A 903 -16.11 5.47 16.58
CA ILE A 903 -17.15 6.37 17.09
C ILE A 903 -17.42 6.12 18.59
N GLN A 904 -17.55 4.85 19.00
CA GLN A 904 -17.73 4.48 20.41
C GLN A 904 -16.57 4.99 21.30
N ARG A 905 -15.32 4.90 20.82
CA ARG A 905 -14.13 5.34 21.56
C ARG A 905 -13.94 6.86 21.54
N ALA A 906 -14.42 7.55 20.50
CA ALA A 906 -14.47 9.01 20.48
C ALA A 906 -15.47 9.59 21.49
N ARG A 907 -16.44 8.80 21.96
CA ARG A 907 -17.48 9.22 22.93
C ARG A 907 -18.20 10.49 22.42
N HIS A 908 -18.28 11.53 23.24
CA HIS A 908 -18.87 12.82 22.88
C HIS A 908 -17.85 13.83 22.32
N CYS A 909 -16.65 13.40 21.91
CA CYS A 909 -15.66 14.30 21.29
C CYS A 909 -16.19 14.83 19.96
N GLN A 910 -16.12 16.15 19.79
CA GLN A 910 -16.42 16.85 18.54
C GLN A 910 -15.52 16.36 17.39
N LEU A 911 -16.12 15.67 16.42
CA LEU A 911 -15.48 14.89 15.36
C LEU A 911 -14.99 15.78 14.20
N THR A 912 -13.93 15.34 13.54
CA THR A 912 -13.45 15.86 12.26
C THR A 912 -13.40 14.69 11.27
N ILE A 913 -14.22 14.77 10.22
CA ILE A 913 -14.52 13.64 9.33
C ILE A 913 -14.13 13.98 7.90
N ARG A 914 -13.45 13.03 7.24
CA ARG A 914 -13.11 13.05 5.82
C ARG A 914 -13.76 11.84 5.12
N LEU A 915 -14.53 12.09 4.06
CA LEU A 915 -15.17 11.05 3.23
C LEU A 915 -14.66 11.18 1.80
N THR A 916 -14.20 10.08 1.19
CA THR A 916 -13.66 10.06 -0.19
C THR A 916 -14.26 8.91 -1.00
N SER A 917 -14.82 9.19 -2.18
CA SER A 917 -15.30 8.20 -3.15
C SER A 917 -15.44 8.80 -4.55
N THR A 918 -15.19 7.99 -5.58
CA THR A 918 -15.52 8.28 -6.99
C THR A 918 -16.94 7.85 -7.37
N LYS A 919 -17.47 6.83 -6.68
CA LYS A 919 -18.81 6.26 -6.91
C LYS A 919 -19.79 6.66 -5.81
N ASP A 920 -21.08 6.50 -6.08
CA ASP A 920 -22.12 6.79 -5.10
C ASP A 920 -22.02 5.83 -3.90
N ILE A 921 -22.03 6.39 -2.69
CA ILE A 921 -22.00 5.64 -1.41
C ILE A 921 -23.34 5.65 -0.67
N SER A 922 -24.43 6.11 -1.31
CA SER A 922 -25.75 6.24 -0.68
C SER A 922 -26.27 4.94 -0.04
N SER A 923 -25.98 3.79 -0.64
CA SER A 923 -26.34 2.45 -0.15
C SER A 923 -25.23 1.74 0.66
N HIS A 924 -24.13 2.41 1.01
CA HIS A 924 -23.02 1.75 1.72
C HIS A 924 -23.37 1.51 3.19
N VAL A 925 -23.16 0.29 3.71
CA VAL A 925 -23.54 -0.12 5.09
C VAL A 925 -22.91 0.73 6.20
N SER A 926 -21.87 1.50 5.90
CA SER A 926 -21.26 2.47 6.82
C SER A 926 -22.10 3.73 7.04
N ILE A 927 -23.07 4.02 6.16
CA ILE A 927 -23.90 5.23 6.25
C ILE A 927 -24.73 5.25 7.55
N PRO A 928 -25.52 4.22 7.94
CA PRO A 928 -26.20 4.20 9.24
C PRO A 928 -25.30 4.49 10.45
N VAL A 929 -24.08 3.94 10.45
CA VAL A 929 -23.10 4.20 11.52
C VAL A 929 -22.57 5.64 11.47
N LEU A 930 -22.34 6.21 10.29
CA LEU A 930 -22.03 7.64 10.14
C LEU A 930 -23.18 8.54 10.60
N LEU A 931 -24.43 8.23 10.22
CA LEU A 931 -25.64 8.96 10.64
C LEU A 931 -25.73 9.02 12.17
N SER A 932 -25.48 7.91 12.87
CA SER A 932 -25.47 7.86 14.35
C SER A 932 -24.49 8.82 15.02
N SER A 933 -23.45 9.26 14.29
CA SER A 933 -22.40 10.16 14.80
C SER A 933 -22.62 11.63 14.45
N MET A 934 -23.60 11.97 13.58
CA MET A 934 -23.85 13.34 13.08
C MET A 934 -23.95 14.43 14.15
N PRO A 935 -24.59 14.22 15.32
CA PRO A 935 -24.67 15.24 16.40
C PRO A 935 -23.30 15.81 16.83
N TYR A 936 -22.24 15.02 16.67
CA TYR A 936 -20.88 15.36 17.09
C TYR A 936 -20.00 15.89 15.93
N TRP A 937 -20.54 16.07 14.72
CA TRP A 937 -19.75 16.50 13.56
C TRP A 937 -19.41 17.99 13.63
N LYS A 938 -18.18 18.35 14.00
CA LYS A 938 -17.71 19.75 13.98
C LYS A 938 -17.16 20.18 12.63
N ARG A 939 -16.51 19.25 11.92
CA ARG A 939 -15.87 19.52 10.62
C ARG A 939 -16.08 18.35 9.67
N LEU A 940 -16.58 18.63 8.47
CA LEU A 940 -16.77 17.65 7.40
C LEU A 940 -15.97 18.03 6.15
N ARG A 941 -15.28 17.05 5.57
CA ARG A 941 -14.55 17.13 4.30
C ARG A 941 -15.00 16.01 3.38
N ALA A 942 -15.93 16.26 2.46
CA ALA A 942 -16.51 15.25 1.59
C ALA A 942 -16.06 15.43 0.13
N ARG A 943 -15.38 14.41 -0.41
CA ARG A 943 -15.06 14.26 -1.85
C ARG A 943 -15.82 13.04 -2.37
N ILE A 944 -17.13 13.21 -2.57
CA ILE A 944 -18.09 12.16 -2.97
C ILE A 944 -19.06 12.70 -4.03
N PRO A 945 -19.73 11.85 -4.84
CA PRO A 945 -20.77 12.29 -5.76
C PRO A 945 -21.93 13.00 -5.05
N ALA A 946 -22.61 13.91 -5.73
CA ALA A 946 -23.63 14.72 -5.08
C ALA A 946 -24.84 13.91 -4.57
N LYS A 947 -25.24 12.84 -5.29
CA LYS A 947 -26.30 11.91 -4.86
C LYS A 947 -26.01 11.27 -3.49
N SER A 948 -24.75 11.06 -3.14
CA SER A 948 -24.35 10.51 -1.85
C SER A 948 -24.55 11.48 -0.67
N LEU A 949 -24.63 12.79 -0.93
CA LEU A 949 -24.88 13.78 0.12
C LEU A 949 -26.35 13.78 0.56
N ASP A 950 -27.28 13.35 -0.30
CA ASP A 950 -28.72 13.43 -0.02
C ASP A 950 -29.19 12.43 1.05
N VAL A 951 -28.50 11.30 1.28
CA VAL A 951 -28.89 10.36 2.35
C VAL A 951 -28.78 11.00 3.75
N PHE A 952 -27.91 12.01 3.89
CA PHE A 952 -27.80 12.82 5.10
C PHE A 952 -28.91 13.89 5.23
N SER A 953 -29.71 14.14 4.19
CA SER A 953 -30.75 15.19 4.16
C SER A 953 -31.95 14.91 5.04
N ALA A 954 -32.30 13.63 5.24
CA ALA A 954 -33.28 13.20 6.25
C ALA A 954 -32.82 13.48 7.69
N TYR A 955 -31.51 13.55 7.93
CA TYR A 955 -30.88 13.70 9.25
C TYR A 955 -30.29 15.10 9.48
N ARG A 956 -30.61 16.07 8.61
CA ARG A 956 -30.02 17.42 8.60
C ARG A 956 -30.11 18.17 9.94
N GLY A 957 -31.16 17.93 10.73
CA GLY A 957 -31.32 18.52 12.07
C GLY A 957 -30.25 18.13 13.09
N TYR A 958 -29.45 17.07 12.84
CA TYR A 958 -28.35 16.68 13.71
C TYR A 958 -27.02 17.40 13.40
N LEU A 959 -26.96 18.30 12.41
CA LEU A 959 -25.72 19.01 12.02
C LEU A 959 -25.56 20.39 12.67
N GLU A 960 -26.24 20.68 13.78
CA GLU A 960 -26.10 21.96 14.51
C GLU A 960 -24.66 22.25 14.96
N SER A 961 -23.90 21.21 15.34
CA SER A 961 -22.47 21.28 15.71
C SER A 961 -21.53 21.64 14.54
N LEU A 962 -22.00 21.55 13.29
CA LEU A 962 -21.13 21.62 12.10
C LEU A 962 -20.65 23.05 11.83
N HIS A 963 -19.36 23.28 12.07
CA HIS A 963 -18.73 24.60 11.98
C HIS A 963 -17.93 24.81 10.68
N TYR A 964 -17.36 23.73 10.13
CA TYR A 964 -16.57 23.72 8.90
C TYR A 964 -17.09 22.67 7.92
N LEU A 965 -17.26 23.06 6.66
CA LEU A 965 -17.71 22.19 5.57
C LEU A 965 -16.84 22.37 4.31
N GLU A 966 -16.20 21.30 3.82
CA GLU A 966 -15.55 21.26 2.51
C GLU A 966 -16.21 20.21 1.61
N LEU A 967 -16.72 20.62 0.44
CA LEU A 967 -17.43 19.77 -0.54
C LEU A 967 -16.72 19.74 -1.90
N LYS A 968 -16.18 18.58 -2.28
CA LYS A 968 -15.49 18.31 -3.54
C LYS A 968 -16.24 17.30 -4.39
N GLN A 969 -16.15 17.46 -5.71
CA GLN A 969 -16.69 16.52 -6.68
C GLN A 969 -15.57 15.64 -7.28
N PRO A 970 -15.82 14.33 -7.51
CA PRO A 970 -14.94 13.49 -8.32
C PRO A 970 -15.09 13.83 -9.81
N GLN A 971 -14.05 13.57 -10.61
CA GLN A 971 -13.97 14.01 -12.01
C GLN A 971 -14.99 13.34 -12.96
N GLN A 972 -15.59 12.22 -12.56
CA GLN A 972 -16.51 11.43 -13.40
C GLN A 972 -18.00 11.77 -13.20
N ASP A 973 -18.36 12.63 -12.23
CA ASP A 973 -19.76 12.98 -11.96
C ASP A 973 -20.33 13.95 -13.02
N GLN A 974 -20.95 13.39 -14.06
CA GLN A 974 -21.67 14.10 -15.12
C GLN A 974 -23.19 14.24 -14.86
N ALA A 975 -23.69 13.80 -13.71
CA ALA A 975 -25.14 13.72 -13.46
C ALA A 975 -25.79 15.11 -13.32
N ASN A 976 -27.08 15.19 -13.68
CA ASN A 976 -27.96 16.29 -13.32
C ASN A 976 -28.07 16.35 -11.79
N LEU A 977 -27.77 17.52 -11.22
CA LEU A 977 -27.71 17.72 -9.77
C LEU A 977 -29.07 18.11 -9.19
N VAL A 978 -29.46 17.41 -8.13
CA VAL A 978 -30.63 17.70 -7.28
C VAL A 978 -30.20 18.68 -6.18
N PRO A 979 -31.09 19.55 -5.64
CA PRO A 979 -30.78 20.36 -4.46
C PRO A 979 -30.35 19.54 -3.24
N ILE A 980 -29.34 20.02 -2.51
CA ILE A 980 -28.70 19.34 -1.39
C ILE A 980 -29.19 19.97 -0.08
N HIS A 981 -30.28 19.41 0.47
CA HIS A 981 -30.92 19.86 1.71
C HIS A 981 -30.15 19.50 2.99
N THR A 982 -29.11 18.67 2.87
CA THR A 982 -28.29 18.14 3.97
C THR A 982 -27.79 19.18 4.98
N PHE A 983 -27.40 20.37 4.52
CA PHE A 983 -26.76 21.37 5.37
C PHE A 983 -27.70 22.51 5.78
N GLU A 984 -28.99 22.43 5.43
CA GLU A 984 -29.98 23.51 5.61
C GLU A 984 -30.20 23.90 7.08
N MET A 985 -30.02 22.95 8.02
CA MET A 985 -30.17 23.15 9.48
C MET A 985 -28.81 23.32 10.21
N ALA A 986 -27.69 23.46 9.51
CA ALA A 986 -26.36 23.54 10.11
C ALA A 986 -26.04 24.94 10.68
N HIS A 987 -26.83 25.44 11.65
CA HIS A 987 -26.76 26.81 12.15
C HIS A 987 -25.40 27.21 12.76
N GLY A 988 -24.57 26.24 13.19
CA GLY A 988 -23.20 26.45 13.65
C GLY A 988 -22.17 26.76 12.55
N LEU A 989 -22.54 26.63 11.27
CA LEU A 989 -21.61 26.71 10.13
C LEU A 989 -21.07 28.13 9.95
N ARG A 990 -19.75 28.27 9.88
CA ARG A 990 -19.03 29.54 9.65
C ARG A 990 -18.08 29.48 8.45
N VAL A 991 -17.47 28.32 8.22
CA VAL A 991 -16.50 28.10 7.15
C VAL A 991 -17.05 27.15 6.09
N LEU A 992 -17.16 27.61 4.84
CA LEU A 992 -17.60 26.82 3.70
C LEU A 992 -16.54 26.82 2.59
N ASN A 993 -16.17 25.64 2.10
CA ASN A 993 -15.28 25.46 0.95
C ASN A 993 -15.95 24.55 -0.10
N ILE A 994 -16.33 25.09 -1.25
CA ILE A 994 -17.28 24.44 -2.17
C ILE A 994 -16.83 24.45 -3.63
N ASN A 995 -17.02 23.32 -4.33
CA ASN A 995 -16.81 23.28 -5.77
C ASN A 995 -17.91 24.05 -6.53
N SER A 996 -17.54 24.85 -7.54
CA SER A 996 -18.51 25.71 -8.23
C SER A 996 -19.66 24.98 -8.94
N LYS A 997 -19.53 23.68 -9.27
CA LYS A 997 -20.65 22.86 -9.78
C LYS A 997 -21.82 22.77 -8.77
N LEU A 998 -21.52 22.86 -7.47
CA LEU A 998 -22.49 22.68 -6.38
C LEU A 998 -23.16 23.99 -5.91
N CYS A 999 -22.63 25.15 -6.29
CA CYS A 999 -23.05 26.44 -5.74
C CYS A 999 -24.53 26.76 -5.97
N ARG A 1000 -25.11 26.40 -7.12
CA ARG A 1000 -26.55 26.58 -7.39
C ARG A 1000 -27.47 25.51 -6.75
N HIS A 1001 -26.89 24.49 -6.10
CA HIS A 1001 -27.62 23.31 -5.61
C HIS A 1001 -27.58 23.16 -4.08
N ILE A 1002 -26.63 23.80 -3.37
CA ILE A 1002 -26.54 23.66 -1.91
C ILE A 1002 -27.61 24.49 -1.19
N CYS A 1003 -28.33 23.87 -0.25
CA CYS A 1003 -29.22 24.58 0.67
C CYS A 1003 -28.48 24.84 1.99
N LEU A 1004 -28.56 26.08 2.49
CA LEU A 1004 -27.77 26.58 3.63
C LEU A 1004 -28.67 27.38 4.60
N PRO A 1005 -28.37 27.36 5.91
CA PRO A 1005 -29.19 28.02 6.93
C PRO A 1005 -29.29 29.53 6.63
N HIS A 1006 -30.53 30.01 6.56
CA HIS A 1006 -30.87 31.41 6.27
C HIS A 1006 -30.22 31.97 4.99
N GLY A 1007 -29.98 31.10 3.98
CA GLY A 1007 -29.33 31.47 2.72
C GLY A 1007 -27.79 31.59 2.81
N GLY A 1008 -27.17 31.12 3.90
CA GLY A 1008 -25.73 31.24 4.11
C GLY A 1008 -25.29 32.52 4.83
N LYS A 1009 -26.23 33.36 5.29
CA LYS A 1009 -25.96 34.63 5.99
C LYS A 1009 -25.15 34.51 7.30
N GLY A 1010 -24.94 33.29 7.81
CA GLY A 1010 -24.10 33.02 8.98
C GLY A 1010 -22.62 32.75 8.69
N LEU A 1011 -22.21 32.67 7.42
CA LEU A 1011 -20.82 32.37 7.03
C LEU A 1011 -19.89 33.58 7.21
N THR A 1012 -18.68 33.32 7.71
CA THR A 1012 -17.57 34.29 7.84
C THR A 1012 -16.49 34.01 6.79
N ASP A 1013 -16.23 32.74 6.48
CA ASP A 1013 -15.17 32.28 5.60
C ASP A 1013 -15.74 31.47 4.45
N LEU A 1014 -15.47 31.90 3.22
CA LEU A 1014 -15.95 31.25 2.00
C LEU A 1014 -14.80 30.99 1.03
N ALA A 1015 -14.66 29.74 0.61
CA ALA A 1015 -13.77 29.34 -0.48
C ALA A 1015 -14.58 28.70 -1.61
N ILE A 1016 -14.39 29.14 -2.85
CA ILE A 1016 -15.07 28.58 -4.02
C ILE A 1016 -14.06 28.25 -5.11
N TYR A 1017 -14.11 27.04 -5.67
CA TYR A 1017 -13.14 26.61 -6.68
C TYR A 1017 -13.78 25.83 -7.83
N GLY A 1018 -13.35 26.09 -9.07
CA GLY A 1018 -13.84 25.39 -10.27
C GLY A 1018 -13.99 26.30 -11.49
N ARG A 1019 -14.91 25.91 -12.38
CA ARG A 1019 -15.10 26.52 -13.72
C ARG A 1019 -16.42 27.28 -13.94
N PHE A 1020 -17.38 27.13 -13.04
CA PHE A 1020 -18.76 27.61 -13.25
C PHE A 1020 -19.00 29.00 -12.64
N ILE A 1021 -18.39 30.02 -13.25
CA ILE A 1021 -18.35 31.41 -12.73
C ILE A 1021 -19.74 31.97 -12.37
N LYS A 1022 -20.75 31.76 -13.23
CA LYS A 1022 -22.13 32.23 -12.98
C LYS A 1022 -22.74 31.68 -11.68
N ASP A 1023 -22.38 30.46 -11.29
CA ASP A 1023 -22.86 29.85 -10.05
C ASP A 1023 -22.13 30.38 -8.82
N MET A 1024 -20.90 30.87 -8.98
CA MET A 1024 -20.12 31.53 -7.93
C MET A 1024 -20.76 32.89 -7.60
N PHE A 1025 -21.10 33.69 -8.62
CA PHE A 1025 -21.82 34.96 -8.43
C PHE A 1025 -23.21 34.78 -7.79
N LEU A 1026 -23.99 33.78 -8.23
CA LEU A 1026 -25.31 33.48 -7.65
C LEU A 1026 -25.23 33.10 -6.16
N LEU A 1027 -24.15 32.43 -5.73
CA LEU A 1027 -23.95 32.10 -4.31
C LEU A 1027 -23.54 33.34 -3.50
N LEU A 1028 -22.59 34.13 -4.01
CA LEU A 1028 -22.06 35.33 -3.35
C LEU A 1028 -23.15 36.37 -3.04
N GLY A 1029 -24.09 36.60 -3.96
CA GLY A 1029 -25.20 37.54 -3.77
C GLY A 1029 -26.13 37.23 -2.58
N ASN A 1030 -26.01 36.06 -1.95
CA ASN A 1030 -26.78 35.66 -0.76
C ASN A 1030 -25.99 35.80 0.56
N MET A 1031 -24.69 36.12 0.51
CA MET A 1031 -23.74 35.96 1.64
C MET A 1031 -23.04 37.27 2.08
N PRO A 1032 -23.78 38.34 2.43
CA PRO A 1032 -23.21 39.67 2.70
C PRO A 1032 -22.39 39.79 4.00
N ASN A 1033 -22.31 38.72 4.81
CA ASN A 1033 -21.56 38.71 6.08
C ASN A 1033 -20.17 38.06 5.99
N VAL A 1034 -19.74 37.60 4.81
CA VAL A 1034 -18.43 36.97 4.63
C VAL A 1034 -17.32 37.99 4.82
N GLU A 1035 -16.40 37.67 5.73
CA GLU A 1035 -15.23 38.47 6.11
C GLU A 1035 -13.99 38.05 5.29
N LYS A 1036 -13.90 36.78 4.90
CA LYS A 1036 -12.83 36.22 4.07
C LYS A 1036 -13.35 35.39 2.89
N LEU A 1037 -12.90 35.74 1.68
CA LEU A 1037 -13.27 35.10 0.42
C LEU A 1037 -12.03 34.62 -0.35
N GLN A 1038 -12.00 33.33 -0.70
CA GLN A 1038 -10.98 32.72 -1.56
C GLN A 1038 -11.63 32.15 -2.84
N LEU A 1039 -11.10 32.50 -4.00
CA LEU A 1039 -11.63 32.12 -5.32
C LEU A 1039 -10.54 31.46 -6.15
N CYS A 1040 -10.69 30.16 -6.45
CA CYS A 1040 -9.74 29.40 -7.29
C CYS A 1040 -10.39 29.02 -8.63
N ILE A 1041 -10.04 29.78 -9.67
CA ILE A 1041 -10.60 29.63 -11.01
C ILE A 1041 -9.72 28.68 -11.83
N GLN A 1042 -10.34 27.66 -12.41
CA GLN A 1042 -9.68 26.61 -13.20
C GLN A 1042 -10.61 26.18 -14.33
N ASN A 1043 -10.07 25.87 -15.51
CA ASN A 1043 -10.84 25.34 -16.66
C ASN A 1043 -12.13 26.15 -17.00
N SER A 1044 -12.11 27.47 -16.79
CA SER A 1044 -13.26 28.37 -16.98
C SER A 1044 -13.44 28.77 -18.45
N LYS A 1045 -14.69 29.03 -18.85
CA LYS A 1045 -14.96 29.72 -20.12
C LYS A 1045 -14.75 31.23 -19.92
N PRO A 1046 -14.36 31.98 -20.97
CA PRO A 1046 -14.36 33.44 -20.93
C PRO A 1046 -15.72 34.00 -20.48
N PHE A 1047 -15.65 35.06 -19.68
CA PHE A 1047 -16.81 35.77 -19.14
C PHE A 1047 -16.47 37.26 -19.03
N GLU A 1048 -17.51 38.09 -19.05
CA GLU A 1048 -17.42 39.54 -18.87
C GLU A 1048 -17.82 39.91 -17.44
N ARG A 1049 -17.42 41.11 -16.98
CA ARG A 1049 -17.83 41.65 -15.67
C ARG A 1049 -19.36 41.82 -15.60
N LEU A 1050 -19.91 41.74 -14.39
CA LEU A 1050 -21.33 41.99 -14.17
C LEU A 1050 -21.69 43.45 -14.43
N GLY A 1051 -22.85 43.70 -15.03
CA GLY A 1051 -23.38 45.07 -15.22
C GLY A 1051 -23.89 45.72 -13.91
N SER A 1052 -23.99 44.94 -12.84
CA SER A 1052 -24.30 45.37 -11.47
C SER A 1052 -23.36 44.63 -10.51
N PRO A 1053 -22.47 45.31 -9.78
CA PRO A 1053 -21.59 44.68 -8.79
C PRO A 1053 -22.36 43.98 -7.67
N ILE A 1054 -21.71 43.02 -7.00
CA ILE A 1054 -22.24 42.35 -5.81
C ILE A 1054 -21.66 43.01 -4.55
N MET A 1055 -22.54 43.56 -3.70
CA MET A 1055 -22.19 44.15 -2.40
C MET A 1055 -21.65 43.10 -1.42
N MET A 1056 -20.41 43.25 -0.95
CA MET A 1056 -19.82 42.42 0.11
C MET A 1056 -19.35 43.29 1.28
N PRO A 1057 -20.27 43.85 2.09
CA PRO A 1057 -20.01 44.98 3.00
C PRO A 1057 -19.14 44.68 4.23
N LYS A 1058 -18.68 43.44 4.42
CA LYS A 1058 -17.80 43.03 5.52
C LYS A 1058 -16.49 42.36 5.06
N LEU A 1059 -16.24 42.30 3.76
CA LEU A 1059 -15.14 41.52 3.22
C LEU A 1059 -13.80 42.20 3.42
N THR A 1060 -13.08 41.82 4.49
CA THR A 1060 -11.74 42.35 4.81
C THR A 1060 -10.64 41.69 3.99
N THR A 1061 -10.81 40.42 3.62
CA THR A 1061 -9.76 39.61 2.95
C THR A 1061 -10.29 38.96 1.67
N LEU A 1062 -9.70 39.31 0.52
CA LEU A 1062 -10.03 38.73 -0.78
C LEU A 1062 -8.79 38.10 -1.44
N GLU A 1063 -8.90 36.82 -1.80
CA GLU A 1063 -7.89 36.06 -2.53
C GLU A 1063 -8.46 35.51 -3.84
N ILE A 1064 -7.87 35.86 -4.99
CA ILE A 1064 -8.26 35.36 -6.32
C ILE A 1064 -7.07 34.71 -7.01
N LEU A 1065 -7.24 33.43 -7.37
CA LEU A 1065 -6.25 32.55 -8.00
C LEU A 1065 -6.73 32.12 -9.40
N GLU A 1066 -5.96 32.45 -10.43
CA GLU A 1066 -6.04 31.82 -11.75
C GLU A 1066 -5.12 30.59 -11.81
N SER A 1067 -5.63 29.48 -12.34
CA SER A 1067 -4.89 28.22 -12.48
C SER A 1067 -5.18 27.52 -13.82
N ASN A 1068 -4.56 26.36 -14.10
CA ASN A 1068 -4.60 25.70 -15.42
C ASN A 1068 -6.00 25.71 -16.08
N GLY A 1069 -6.01 26.13 -17.36
CA GLY A 1069 -7.22 26.22 -18.18
C GLY A 1069 -8.19 27.35 -17.80
N ALA A 1070 -7.88 28.21 -16.83
CA ALA A 1070 -8.66 29.43 -16.60
C ALA A 1070 -8.65 30.34 -17.83
N ALA A 1071 -9.77 31.00 -18.10
CA ALA A 1071 -9.84 32.04 -19.11
C ALA A 1071 -8.98 33.25 -18.70
N PRO A 1072 -8.28 33.91 -19.65
CA PRO A 1072 -7.59 35.16 -19.38
C PRO A 1072 -8.51 36.22 -18.80
N CYS A 1073 -7.98 37.13 -17.99
CA CYS A 1073 -8.72 38.20 -17.31
C CYS A 1073 -9.77 37.73 -16.28
N SER A 1074 -9.72 36.47 -15.82
CA SER A 1074 -10.65 35.97 -14.81
C SER A 1074 -10.52 36.73 -13.49
N ILE A 1075 -9.30 37.03 -13.04
CA ILE A 1075 -9.04 37.86 -11.84
C ILE A 1075 -9.63 39.26 -12.02
N ALA A 1076 -9.35 39.90 -13.16
CA ALA A 1076 -9.82 41.26 -13.47
C ALA A 1076 -11.34 41.35 -13.44
N HIS A 1077 -12.03 40.54 -14.26
CA HIS A 1077 -13.48 40.62 -14.39
C HIS A 1077 -14.25 40.10 -13.17
N PHE A 1078 -13.67 39.22 -12.35
CA PHE A 1078 -14.29 38.84 -11.08
C PHE A 1078 -14.15 39.95 -10.04
N PHE A 1079 -12.98 40.60 -9.92
CA PHE A 1079 -12.79 41.77 -9.04
C PHE A 1079 -13.72 42.93 -9.44
N GLU A 1080 -13.74 43.28 -10.73
CA GLU A 1080 -14.63 44.29 -11.36
C GLU A 1080 -16.14 44.00 -11.24
N SER A 1081 -16.53 42.87 -10.64
CA SER A 1081 -17.92 42.47 -10.40
C SER A 1081 -18.32 42.52 -8.91
N LEU A 1082 -17.46 43.05 -8.02
CA LEU A 1082 -17.67 43.10 -6.57
C LEU A 1082 -17.55 44.53 -6.03
N GLU A 1083 -18.43 44.90 -5.12
CA GLU A 1083 -18.37 46.18 -4.40
C GLU A 1083 -17.95 45.92 -2.95
N LEU A 1084 -16.76 46.42 -2.59
CA LEU A 1084 -15.92 45.92 -1.51
C LEU A 1084 -15.51 47.04 -0.53
N PRO A 1085 -16.46 47.65 0.21
CA PRO A 1085 -16.19 48.88 0.97
C PRO A 1085 -15.25 48.71 2.17
N ALA A 1086 -15.06 47.48 2.67
CA ALA A 1086 -14.31 47.18 3.91
C ALA A 1086 -13.02 46.36 3.68
N LEU A 1087 -12.45 46.42 2.47
CA LEU A 1087 -11.36 45.54 2.03
C LEU A 1087 -9.99 46.03 2.49
N SER A 1088 -9.34 45.29 3.39
CA SER A 1088 -7.99 45.61 3.88
C SER A 1088 -6.87 44.79 3.21
N ASN A 1089 -7.13 43.52 2.85
CA ASN A 1089 -6.11 42.57 2.42
C ASN A 1089 -6.48 41.95 1.06
N LEU A 1090 -5.64 42.16 0.04
CA LEU A 1090 -5.91 41.73 -1.33
C LEU A 1090 -4.78 40.85 -1.89
N TYR A 1091 -5.15 39.65 -2.39
CA TYR A 1091 -4.21 38.66 -2.90
C TYR A 1091 -4.59 38.26 -4.34
N PHE A 1092 -3.71 38.52 -5.30
CA PHE A 1092 -3.85 38.06 -6.68
C PHE A 1092 -2.76 37.03 -7.01
N SER A 1093 -3.16 35.84 -7.50
CA SER A 1093 -2.24 34.76 -7.81
C SER A 1093 -2.50 34.10 -9.17
N LEU A 1094 -1.42 33.74 -9.88
CA LEU A 1094 -1.45 33.06 -11.18
C LEU A 1094 -0.51 31.85 -11.15
N ASP A 1095 -1.09 30.65 -11.04
CA ASP A 1095 -0.39 29.36 -11.00
C ASP A 1095 -0.81 28.49 -12.19
N ASN A 1096 -0.25 28.80 -13.36
CA ASN A 1096 -0.52 28.10 -14.63
C ASN A 1096 0.73 27.35 -15.09
N GLU A 1097 0.68 26.01 -15.07
CA GLU A 1097 1.81 25.15 -15.44
C GLU A 1097 2.10 25.14 -16.94
N GLU A 1098 1.05 25.25 -17.76
CA GLU A 1098 1.08 24.81 -19.17
C GLU A 1098 1.52 25.90 -20.16
N ASN A 1099 1.27 27.19 -19.85
CA ASN A 1099 1.43 28.29 -20.80
C ASN A 1099 2.31 29.43 -20.25
N ALA A 1100 3.60 29.39 -20.58
CA ALA A 1100 4.60 30.43 -20.28
C ALA A 1100 4.33 31.79 -20.97
N SER A 1101 3.34 31.86 -21.85
CA SER A 1101 2.84 33.08 -22.50
C SER A 1101 1.74 33.81 -21.69
N THR A 1102 1.22 33.20 -20.62
CA THR A 1102 0.14 33.80 -19.81
C THR A 1102 0.67 34.98 -19.00
N VAL A 1103 -0.01 36.13 -19.13
CA VAL A 1103 0.32 37.37 -18.41
C VAL A 1103 -0.84 37.72 -17.49
N LEU A 1104 -0.55 37.92 -16.21
CA LEU A 1104 -1.53 38.43 -15.24
C LEU A 1104 -2.09 39.78 -15.71
N VAL A 1105 -3.41 39.85 -15.88
CA VAL A 1105 -4.13 41.08 -16.24
C VAL A 1105 -4.74 41.68 -14.98
N PHE A 1106 -4.27 42.87 -14.62
CA PHE A 1106 -4.79 43.63 -13.48
C PHE A 1106 -6.14 44.27 -13.81
N PRO A 1107 -7.07 44.34 -12.82
CA PRO A 1107 -8.39 44.94 -12.98
C PRO A 1107 -8.35 46.44 -13.28
N GLU A 1108 -9.45 46.96 -13.82
CA GLU A 1108 -9.75 48.38 -13.80
C GLU A 1108 -10.30 48.81 -12.44
N ILE A 1109 -9.71 49.84 -11.82
CA ILE A 1109 -10.23 50.42 -10.57
C ILE A 1109 -11.46 51.27 -10.88
N LEU A 1110 -12.63 50.63 -10.83
CA LEU A 1110 -13.94 51.29 -10.92
C LEU A 1110 -14.26 52.05 -9.61
N PRO A 1111 -15.07 53.13 -9.63
CA PRO A 1111 -15.27 54.02 -8.48
C PRO A 1111 -15.80 53.39 -7.18
N HIS A 1112 -16.42 52.19 -7.26
CA HIS A 1112 -17.03 51.48 -6.13
C HIS A 1112 -16.06 50.56 -5.36
N HIS A 1113 -14.79 50.45 -5.74
CA HIS A 1113 -13.84 49.55 -5.06
C HIS A 1113 -13.23 50.12 -3.76
N HIS A 1114 -13.54 51.36 -3.37
CA HIS A 1114 -13.17 51.99 -2.09
C HIS A 1114 -11.70 51.74 -1.63
N CYS A 1115 -10.76 51.83 -2.56
CA CYS A 1115 -9.38 51.34 -2.42
C CYS A 1115 -8.52 52.00 -1.32
N HIS A 1116 -9.06 52.94 -0.55
CA HIS A 1116 -8.37 53.62 0.56
C HIS A 1116 -8.26 52.76 1.82
N GLU A 1117 -9.03 51.69 1.98
CA GLU A 1117 -8.92 50.79 3.14
C GLU A 1117 -7.86 49.68 2.97
N ILE A 1118 -7.31 49.49 1.76
CA ILE A 1118 -6.36 48.41 1.46
C ILE A 1118 -4.99 48.69 2.09
N VAL A 1119 -4.61 47.87 3.07
CA VAL A 1119 -3.34 47.91 3.82
C VAL A 1119 -2.30 46.95 3.23
N GLU A 1120 -2.72 45.77 2.78
CA GLU A 1120 -1.84 44.72 2.23
C GLU A 1120 -2.24 44.34 0.80
N LEU A 1121 -1.27 44.35 -0.11
CA LEU A 1121 -1.41 43.80 -1.46
C LEU A 1121 -0.31 42.76 -1.73
N THR A 1122 -0.72 41.55 -2.07
CA THR A 1122 0.16 40.49 -2.57
C THR A 1122 -0.15 40.15 -4.02
N VAL A 1123 0.88 40.16 -4.88
CA VAL A 1123 0.78 39.79 -6.30
C VAL A 1123 1.77 38.68 -6.62
N ALA A 1124 1.28 37.48 -6.91
CA ALA A 1124 2.09 36.29 -7.16
C ALA A 1124 1.84 35.69 -8.55
N ALA A 1125 2.77 35.93 -9.48
CA ALA A 1125 2.82 35.27 -10.79
C ALA A 1125 4.26 34.81 -11.08
N PRO A 1126 4.78 33.78 -10.38
CA PRO A 1126 6.21 33.42 -10.37
C PRO A 1126 6.76 32.98 -11.73
N ARG A 1127 5.91 32.70 -12.74
CA ARG A 1127 6.34 32.38 -14.11
C ARG A 1127 6.27 33.58 -15.08
N SER A 1128 5.65 34.68 -14.68
CA SER A 1128 5.34 35.86 -15.52
C SER A 1128 6.22 37.07 -15.18
N LYS A 1129 6.25 38.07 -16.09
CA LYS A 1129 6.84 39.40 -15.82
C LYS A 1129 5.78 40.32 -15.21
N ILE A 1130 6.05 40.88 -14.03
CA ILE A 1130 5.16 41.82 -13.31
C ILE A 1130 5.79 43.22 -13.34
N GLY A 1131 4.96 44.27 -13.41
CA GLY A 1131 5.42 45.67 -13.38
C GLY A 1131 5.06 46.52 -14.60
N LYS A 1132 4.25 46.00 -15.54
CA LYS A 1132 3.63 46.80 -16.61
C LYS A 1132 2.74 47.90 -16.04
N THR A 1133 2.52 48.96 -16.83
CA THR A 1133 1.72 50.17 -16.52
C THR A 1133 0.36 49.92 -15.84
N ARG A 1134 -0.31 48.79 -16.10
CA ARG A 1134 -1.60 48.45 -15.44
C ARG A 1134 -1.47 48.23 -13.93
N LEU A 1135 -0.39 47.59 -13.44
CA LEU A 1135 -0.18 47.45 -11.99
C LEU A 1135 0.08 48.82 -11.36
N ILE A 1136 0.91 49.65 -11.99
CA ILE A 1136 1.21 51.02 -11.52
C ILE A 1136 -0.09 51.83 -11.39
N LYS A 1137 -1.00 51.74 -12.38
CA LYS A 1137 -2.35 52.34 -12.31
C LYS A 1137 -3.27 51.78 -11.23
N VAL A 1138 -3.05 50.57 -10.71
CA VAL A 1138 -3.76 50.09 -9.51
C VAL A 1138 -3.16 50.74 -8.27
N LEU A 1139 -1.83 50.75 -8.16
CA LEU A 1139 -1.11 51.31 -7.01
C LEU A 1139 -1.34 52.82 -6.81
N THR A 1140 -1.54 53.61 -7.87
CA THR A 1140 -1.88 55.05 -7.75
C THR A 1140 -3.20 55.32 -7.03
N HIS A 1141 -4.10 54.34 -6.94
CA HIS A 1141 -5.40 54.49 -6.29
C HIS A 1141 -5.43 53.94 -4.86
N ILE A 1142 -4.33 53.36 -4.36
CA ILE A 1142 -4.24 52.76 -3.03
C ILE A 1142 -3.27 53.58 -2.18
N THR A 1143 -3.80 54.57 -1.46
CA THR A 1143 -3.00 55.54 -0.68
C THR A 1143 -2.44 54.98 0.62
N ASN A 1144 -3.18 54.09 1.29
CA ASN A 1144 -2.88 53.64 2.66
C ASN A 1144 -2.14 52.29 2.75
N MET A 1145 -1.60 51.77 1.64
CA MET A 1145 -0.90 50.49 1.60
C MET A 1145 0.39 50.54 2.43
N GLN A 1146 0.50 49.63 3.41
CA GLN A 1146 1.66 49.51 4.29
C GLN A 1146 2.56 48.34 3.88
N HIS A 1147 1.99 47.27 3.29
CA HIS A 1147 2.72 46.06 2.91
C HIS A 1147 2.46 45.70 1.44
N LEU A 1148 3.53 45.55 0.65
CA LEU A 1148 3.49 45.14 -0.75
C LEU A 1148 4.40 43.93 -0.97
N THR A 1149 3.80 42.82 -1.42
CA THR A 1149 4.52 41.57 -1.73
C THR A 1149 4.43 41.27 -3.23
N VAL A 1150 5.56 41.07 -3.89
CA VAL A 1150 5.61 40.75 -5.33
C VAL A 1150 6.46 39.50 -5.57
N SER A 1151 5.82 38.47 -6.12
CA SER A 1151 6.44 37.23 -6.59
C SER A 1151 6.33 37.14 -8.10
N ALA A 1152 7.45 37.27 -8.81
CA ALA A 1152 7.52 37.33 -10.26
C ALA A 1152 8.79 36.65 -10.81
N LYS A 1153 8.71 36.12 -12.03
CA LYS A 1153 9.93 35.64 -12.73
C LYS A 1153 10.89 36.80 -13.00
N ILE A 1154 10.32 37.95 -13.34
CA ILE A 1154 11.03 39.20 -13.58
C ILE A 1154 10.16 40.33 -13.04
N VAL A 1155 10.66 41.08 -12.05
CA VAL A 1155 10.07 42.35 -11.63
C VAL A 1155 10.51 43.43 -12.60
N ASP A 1156 9.61 44.22 -13.18
CA ASP A 1156 9.99 45.26 -14.15
C ASP A 1156 10.68 46.46 -13.47
N LYS A 1157 11.67 47.03 -14.17
CA LYS A 1157 12.32 48.27 -13.72
C LYS A 1157 11.33 49.43 -13.60
N GLU A 1158 10.27 49.42 -14.42
CA GLU A 1158 9.22 50.44 -14.43
C GLU A 1158 8.50 50.53 -13.07
N LEU A 1159 8.23 49.39 -12.43
CA LEU A 1159 7.62 49.33 -11.10
C LEU A 1159 8.55 49.94 -10.03
N LEU A 1160 9.84 49.58 -10.06
CA LEU A 1160 10.81 50.11 -9.09
C LEU A 1160 11.05 51.62 -9.28
N SER A 1161 11.05 52.12 -10.51
CA SER A 1161 11.10 53.57 -10.77
C SER A 1161 9.83 54.29 -10.34
N ALA A 1162 8.64 53.71 -10.55
CA ALA A 1162 7.37 54.31 -10.14
C ALA A 1162 7.16 54.31 -8.61
N LEU A 1163 7.86 53.43 -7.89
CA LEU A 1163 7.91 53.40 -6.43
C LEU A 1163 9.03 54.29 -5.83
N THR A 1164 9.86 54.93 -6.66
CA THR A 1164 10.91 55.85 -6.19
C THR A 1164 10.31 57.23 -5.93
N ARG A 1165 10.42 57.74 -4.70
CA ARG A 1165 9.90 59.08 -4.34
C ARG A 1165 10.59 60.18 -5.13
N SER A 1166 9.78 61.08 -5.67
CA SER A 1166 10.15 62.30 -6.36
C SER A 1166 10.19 63.51 -5.42
N GLY A 1167 9.38 63.50 -4.34
CA GLY A 1167 9.19 64.64 -3.44
C GLY A 1167 8.05 65.59 -3.88
N ASN A 1168 7.21 65.18 -4.83
CA ASN A 1168 6.00 65.86 -5.26
C ASN A 1168 4.74 65.04 -4.89
N ASP A 1169 3.56 65.63 -5.07
CA ASP A 1169 2.25 64.99 -4.83
C ASP A 1169 1.96 63.73 -5.68
N ASP A 1170 2.76 63.48 -6.72
CA ASP A 1170 2.68 62.29 -7.60
C ASP A 1170 3.23 60.99 -6.94
N ASP A 1171 3.73 61.03 -5.70
CA ASP A 1171 4.45 59.92 -5.05
C ASP A 1171 3.55 58.73 -4.65
N ILE A 1172 3.70 57.62 -5.37
CA ILE A 1172 2.88 56.41 -5.22
C ILE A 1172 3.20 55.64 -3.92
N LEU A 1173 2.16 55.14 -3.24
CA LEU A 1173 2.19 54.42 -1.95
C LEU A 1173 2.93 55.21 -0.84
N PRO A 1174 2.41 56.35 -0.37
CA PRO A 1174 3.05 57.18 0.65
C PRO A 1174 3.23 56.47 2.01
N GLN A 1175 2.36 55.50 2.34
CA GLN A 1175 2.35 54.77 3.61
C GLN A 1175 3.21 53.48 3.63
N LEU A 1176 3.95 53.15 2.56
CA LEU A 1176 4.59 51.83 2.44
C LEU A 1176 5.75 51.62 3.44
N ARG A 1177 5.58 50.64 4.34
CA ARG A 1177 6.56 50.21 5.34
C ARG A 1177 7.33 48.95 4.93
N THR A 1178 6.66 47.99 4.30
CA THR A 1178 7.25 46.67 3.96
C THR A 1178 7.20 46.41 2.47
N PHE A 1179 8.32 45.96 1.90
CA PHE A 1179 8.40 45.50 0.51
C PHE A 1179 9.06 44.12 0.43
N ASP A 1180 8.32 43.10 -0.03
CA ASP A 1180 8.80 41.71 -0.10
C ASP A 1180 8.95 41.21 -1.54
N LEU A 1181 10.17 40.78 -1.87
CA LEU A 1181 10.58 40.20 -3.14
C LEU A 1181 11.20 38.79 -2.99
N ARG A 1182 11.10 38.14 -1.81
CA ARG A 1182 11.69 36.79 -1.54
C ARG A 1182 11.28 35.69 -2.49
N ALA A 1183 10.12 35.84 -3.13
CA ALA A 1183 9.55 34.87 -4.06
C ALA A 1183 9.63 35.36 -5.52
N SER A 1184 10.60 36.23 -5.86
CA SER A 1184 10.90 36.66 -7.23
C SER A 1184 12.25 36.15 -7.72
N ASP A 1185 12.29 35.53 -8.91
CA ASP A 1185 13.51 34.91 -9.46
C ASP A 1185 14.59 35.96 -9.82
N THR A 1186 14.19 37.12 -10.35
CA THR A 1186 15.13 38.17 -10.81
C THR A 1186 14.65 39.59 -10.54
N ILE A 1187 15.57 40.40 -10.00
CA ILE A 1187 15.45 41.86 -9.83
C ILE A 1187 16.42 42.49 -10.84
N PRO A 1188 15.96 43.13 -11.92
CA PRO A 1188 16.82 43.41 -13.09
C PRO A 1188 17.76 44.61 -12.93
N ASP A 1189 17.64 45.42 -11.87
CA ASP A 1189 18.60 46.49 -11.58
C ASP A 1189 18.68 46.79 -10.07
N HIS A 1190 19.76 46.29 -9.44
CA HIS A 1190 20.07 46.55 -8.02
C HIS A 1190 20.28 48.06 -7.73
N LYS A 1191 20.69 48.86 -8.72
CA LYS A 1191 20.91 50.31 -8.56
C LYS A 1191 19.60 51.09 -8.56
N ILE A 1192 18.56 50.62 -9.26
CA ILE A 1192 17.22 51.21 -9.19
C ILE A 1192 16.55 50.83 -7.86
N LEU A 1193 16.69 49.57 -7.41
CA LEU A 1193 16.19 49.16 -6.10
C LEU A 1193 16.84 49.96 -4.96
N LEU A 1194 18.16 50.15 -4.99
CA LEU A 1194 18.89 51.02 -4.05
C LEU A 1194 18.32 52.45 -4.03
N LYS A 1195 18.14 53.08 -5.21
CA LYS A 1195 17.56 54.44 -5.31
C LYS A 1195 16.14 54.52 -4.73
N MET A 1196 15.30 53.51 -4.99
CA MET A 1196 13.93 53.44 -4.48
C MET A 1196 13.94 53.42 -2.94
N VAL A 1197 14.73 52.54 -2.34
CA VAL A 1197 14.89 52.46 -0.88
C VAL A 1197 15.49 53.74 -0.29
N GLU A 1198 16.55 54.30 -0.89
CA GLU A 1198 17.14 55.59 -0.49
C GLU A 1198 16.14 56.76 -0.52
N SER A 1199 15.20 56.75 -1.46
CA SER A 1199 14.17 57.80 -1.58
C SER A 1199 13.11 57.71 -0.48
N ARG A 1200 12.82 56.49 0.03
CA ARG A 1200 11.82 56.26 1.08
C ARG A 1200 12.40 56.21 2.50
N MET A 1201 13.72 56.05 2.66
CA MET A 1201 14.41 56.20 3.94
C MET A 1201 14.65 57.66 4.36
N LYS A 1202 14.39 58.63 3.48
CA LYS A 1202 14.43 60.06 3.81
C LYS A 1202 13.06 60.49 4.32
N GLY A 1203 12.95 60.70 5.63
CA GLY A 1203 11.78 61.36 6.22
C GLY A 1203 11.75 62.85 5.86
N GLN A 1204 10.57 63.47 5.90
CA GLN A 1204 10.44 64.92 5.78
C GLN A 1204 11.10 65.60 6.99
N THR A 1205 12.26 66.21 6.76
CA THR A 1205 12.86 67.16 7.71
C THR A 1205 12.27 68.54 7.45
N GLY A 1206 11.31 68.95 8.27
CA GLY A 1206 10.69 70.27 8.16
C GLY A 1206 9.81 70.60 9.35
N ASP A 1207 10.31 71.43 10.26
CA ASP A 1207 9.43 72.27 11.09
C ASP A 1207 8.69 73.23 10.15
N GLY A 1208 7.38 73.09 10.03
CA GLY A 1208 6.54 73.83 9.10
C GLY A 1208 5.07 73.77 9.54
N GLU A 1209 4.31 74.80 9.19
CA GLU A 1209 2.93 74.98 9.66
C GLU A 1209 2.00 73.89 9.08
N GLN A 1210 1.08 73.38 9.90
CA GLN A 1210 0.19 72.28 9.53
C GLN A 1210 -0.96 72.76 8.64
N GLU A 1211 -0.84 72.54 7.32
CA GLU A 1211 -2.01 72.43 6.45
C GLU A 1211 -2.64 71.04 6.66
N GLU A 1212 -3.91 70.98 7.08
CA GLU A 1212 -4.54 69.77 7.65
C GLU A 1212 -4.79 68.63 6.64
N ASP A 1213 -4.58 68.84 5.34
CA ASP A 1213 -4.87 67.87 4.26
C ASP A 1213 -3.62 67.14 3.67
N MET A 1214 -2.39 67.43 4.11
CA MET A 1214 -1.19 66.76 3.55
C MET A 1214 -0.97 65.34 4.10
N ILE A 1215 -0.75 64.37 3.20
CA ILE A 1215 -0.54 62.95 3.54
C ILE A 1215 0.86 62.73 4.13
N GLU A 1216 0.92 62.37 5.41
CA GLU A 1216 2.16 62.08 6.16
C GLU A 1216 3.01 60.97 5.47
N LEU A 1217 4.23 61.31 5.02
CA LEU A 1217 5.12 60.36 4.35
C LEU A 1217 5.88 59.46 5.34
N ARG A 1218 5.53 58.18 5.40
CA ARG A 1218 6.21 57.18 6.26
C ARG A 1218 7.56 56.72 5.69
N MET A 1219 8.43 56.20 6.56
CA MET A 1219 9.68 55.55 6.16
C MET A 1219 9.44 54.09 5.77
N LEU A 1220 10.30 53.55 4.89
CA LEU A 1220 10.33 52.12 4.59
C LEU A 1220 11.09 51.38 5.69
N GLU A 1221 10.40 50.53 6.46
CA GLU A 1221 10.93 49.87 7.66
C GLU A 1221 11.60 48.52 7.33
N GLU A 1222 10.99 47.73 6.45
CA GLU A 1222 11.43 46.36 6.15
C GLU A 1222 11.52 46.06 4.64
N VAL A 1223 12.62 45.43 4.22
CA VAL A 1223 12.80 44.90 2.86
C VAL A 1223 13.21 43.44 2.91
N TYR A 1224 12.44 42.59 2.24
CA TYR A 1224 12.65 41.13 2.22
C TYR A 1224 13.13 40.68 0.84
N LEU A 1225 14.23 39.92 0.79
CA LEU A 1225 14.94 39.52 -0.44
C LEU A 1225 15.30 38.04 -0.42
N TYR A 1226 15.36 37.40 -1.59
CA TYR A 1226 15.78 35.98 -1.69
C TYR A 1226 17.27 35.80 -1.38
N GLU A 1227 18.11 36.62 -2.02
CA GLU A 1227 19.57 36.67 -1.82
C GLU A 1227 20.03 38.08 -1.41
N PRO A 1228 21.15 38.20 -0.66
CA PRO A 1228 21.68 39.50 -0.25
C PRO A 1228 22.16 40.33 -1.45
N LEU A 1229 21.79 41.62 -1.46
CA LEU A 1229 22.19 42.56 -2.51
C LEU A 1229 23.72 42.79 -2.52
N THR A 1230 24.39 42.20 -3.51
CA THR A 1230 25.78 42.48 -3.84
C THR A 1230 25.87 43.63 -4.86
N PHE A 1231 26.88 44.48 -4.67
CA PHE A 1231 27.22 45.57 -5.58
C PHE A 1231 28.72 45.50 -5.91
N ASP A 1232 29.09 45.47 -7.19
CA ASP A 1232 30.49 45.52 -7.64
C ASP A 1232 31.15 46.88 -7.39
N ASP A 1233 30.34 47.91 -7.15
CA ASP A 1233 30.75 49.29 -6.89
C ASP A 1233 30.82 49.53 -5.36
N PRO A 1234 32.02 49.77 -4.79
CA PRO A 1234 32.18 49.99 -3.35
C PRO A 1234 31.38 51.18 -2.80
N SER A 1235 31.07 52.19 -3.64
CA SER A 1235 30.27 53.34 -3.22
C SER A 1235 28.81 52.95 -2.99
N LEU A 1236 28.26 52.03 -3.80
CA LEU A 1236 26.89 51.53 -3.67
C LEU A 1236 26.77 50.56 -2.49
N ALA A 1237 27.75 49.68 -2.31
CA ALA A 1237 27.82 48.80 -1.14
C ALA A 1237 27.86 49.60 0.18
N SER A 1238 28.65 50.68 0.22
CA SER A 1238 28.73 51.58 1.39
C SER A 1238 27.41 52.30 1.67
N ARG A 1239 26.68 52.72 0.62
CA ARG A 1239 25.35 53.34 0.74
C ARG A 1239 24.31 52.36 1.27
N TRP A 1240 24.29 51.12 0.78
CA TRP A 1240 23.38 50.09 1.28
C TRP A 1240 23.61 49.79 2.78
N GLN A 1241 24.87 49.66 3.21
CA GLN A 1241 25.21 49.48 4.63
C GLN A 1241 24.82 50.68 5.50
N ALA A 1242 24.88 51.91 4.97
CA ALA A 1242 24.41 53.10 5.68
C ALA A 1242 22.88 53.09 5.88
N LEU A 1243 22.09 52.60 4.92
CA LEU A 1243 20.64 52.48 5.08
C LEU A 1243 20.27 51.46 6.17
N GLN A 1244 20.94 50.31 6.19
CA GLN A 1244 20.79 49.30 7.25
C GLN A 1244 21.18 49.86 8.63
N SER A 1245 22.25 50.67 8.69
CA SER A 1245 22.69 51.34 9.91
C SER A 1245 21.70 52.42 10.39
N ASN A 1246 20.91 52.99 9.48
CA ASN A 1246 19.90 54.01 9.72
C ASN A 1246 18.50 53.42 9.97
N GLY A 1247 18.39 52.12 10.29
CA GLY A 1247 17.16 51.48 10.75
C GLY A 1247 16.41 50.62 9.74
N LEU A 1248 16.86 50.54 8.48
CA LEU A 1248 16.25 49.64 7.48
C LEU A 1248 16.54 48.17 7.84
N VAL A 1249 15.50 47.39 8.17
CA VAL A 1249 15.66 45.95 8.39
C VAL A 1249 15.63 45.24 7.04
N VAL A 1250 16.71 44.53 6.72
CA VAL A 1250 16.82 43.71 5.50
C VAL A 1250 16.88 42.25 5.90
N TYR A 1251 15.94 41.45 5.40
CA TYR A 1251 15.93 40.00 5.59
C TYR A 1251 16.31 39.32 4.29
N ASP A 1252 17.46 38.66 4.27
CA ASP A 1252 17.86 37.70 3.22
C ASP A 1252 17.57 36.25 3.65
N GLY A 1253 17.73 35.29 2.74
CA GLY A 1253 17.25 33.90 2.90
C GLY A 1253 18.05 32.96 3.82
N ASN A 1254 18.72 33.45 4.87
CA ASN A 1254 19.60 32.65 5.77
C ASN A 1254 19.10 32.52 7.22
#